data_AF-A0A0V8QCH1-F1
#
_entry.id   AF-A0A0V8QCH1-F1
#
_cell.length_a   1.000
_cell.length_b   1.000
_cell.length_c   1.000
_cell.angle_alpha   90.00
_cell.angle_beta   90.00
_cell.angle_gamma   90.00
#
_symmetry.space_group_name_H-M   'P 1'
#
loop_
_entity.id
_entity.type
_entity.pdbx_description
1 polymer ?
#
loop_
_entity_poly.entity_id
_entity_poly.type
_entity_poly.pdbx_seq_one_letter_code
_entity_poly.pdbx_strand_id
1 'polypeptide(L)'
;MNKLKRCGCIMLGATFLCGSIFRSAFAEEASLAVLRNSGIAGGIETGYILGFVEENNKKTLHEQLYSLFAQIAAGGDFLEIISVDGEKDKLTLNTKTLKQLENKLVLQKKMKRLDWKTQAEKQKEKKIKKGVYEGIAQGYGGELRLEVGIEDEKITAVKVLSHNETPSYLHLAERVIEKLIGQRGVDSVDTISGATISSKAILNAVKDAISQASGATKKPGESKESKEIASGYDTGSSAATEPSRIDFSKFVLPDGEYKGRAAGYGGTIEVTVKVENGVISKVHVDSERETPSYYNKAQRLLGEVVKRNTTKIDTVSGATVTSKGILSAVEDALSTVLGKEKKEYADGIWYGQGRGQYPMDMRNILGEWNRATEVSVTVENGKVKDIKMENFGDDPQYNRSDKYQQFFLPDIIKNDGTEHLRASLAEDQRGKNEIYDAVSGATNSARGVLNAIDDALNRSAKYKKDAIPQEVRSITLTELWNGTVFYGEPVNLSKLTVKVKYIDGREEDVKFPDLAAKGVSCSLPEVFVPLPEGGDYGKARNYDLIFTHENSTSRHISYIQARRKVEKKKLTKIQLGEDADAKFINLNENQFSYQMKIGDKELNAIKNKKVKVMDSNNREVEVKEVKIVTYDKPTLLIELQPLPKAEPTDKIAEGFSFDFYRIELEIDKEFDLNALDYFRIINEPNKKNYSVGEKLNLEGLELWLQDSNYAYTTIGQQNLESKNFKISLKKGEKELKIDQEFEEAGSIKVTISYPEKPELTCSFDIEVTAKKESMEDSYTIKLQNNSTTVSEFKRKKEERIYYEIPENYKGMINNLDVKVFNQNNEEVQGISVDKSNSMFIKITFSSQEYDYVMITFKR
;
A
#
# COMPACT_ATOMS: atom_id res chain seq x y z
N MET A 1 60.02 -6.09 15.49
CA MET A 1 61.30 -5.40 15.24
C MET A 1 61.23 -4.68 13.91
N ASN A 2 61.34 -3.34 13.95
CA ASN A 2 62.01 -2.44 12.98
C ASN A 2 61.57 -2.46 11.50
N LYS A 3 61.15 -1.38 10.83
CA LYS A 3 61.25 0.10 11.02
C LYS A 3 60.01 0.76 10.35
N LEU A 4 59.25 1.72 10.90
CA LEU A 4 59.56 3.07 11.43
C LEU A 4 59.99 4.08 10.35
N LYS A 5 59.12 5.07 10.03
CA LYS A 5 59.26 6.53 10.32
C LYS A 5 58.34 7.37 9.41
N ARG A 6 57.36 8.10 9.98
CA ARG A 6 57.40 9.54 10.45
C ARG A 6 57.20 10.52 9.29
N CYS A 7 56.61 11.70 9.37
CA CYS A 7 55.99 12.61 10.36
C CYS A 7 55.37 13.73 9.47
N GLY A 8 54.49 14.64 9.87
CA GLY A 8 54.04 15.07 11.19
C GLY A 8 52.96 16.15 11.08
N CYS A 9 52.44 16.54 12.24
CA CYS A 9 51.40 17.54 12.49
C CYS A 9 51.81 18.98 12.11
N ILE A 10 50.81 19.87 12.02
CA ILE A 10 50.65 21.05 12.89
C ILE A 10 49.19 21.56 12.81
N MET A 11 48.65 21.89 13.99
CA MET A 11 47.34 22.48 14.26
C MET A 11 47.34 24.01 14.19
N LEU A 12 46.14 24.59 14.03
CA LEU A 12 45.63 25.83 14.63
C LEU A 12 44.10 25.74 14.54
N GLY A 13 43.26 25.80 15.58
CA GLY A 13 43.41 26.20 16.97
C GLY A 13 42.50 27.42 17.25
N ALA A 14 41.35 27.21 17.89
CA ALA A 14 40.75 28.14 18.88
C ALA A 14 39.49 27.53 19.52
N THR A 15 39.42 27.70 20.84
CA THR A 15 38.55 27.08 21.84
C THR A 15 37.90 28.16 22.72
N PHE A 16 36.95 27.74 23.58
CA PHE A 16 36.42 28.35 24.82
C PHE A 16 35.06 29.07 24.76
N LEU A 17 34.12 28.96 25.72
CA LEU A 17 33.75 27.96 26.76
C LEU A 17 32.53 28.52 27.56
N CYS A 18 31.85 27.64 28.33
CA CYS A 18 30.90 27.90 29.45
C CYS A 18 29.47 28.34 29.09
N GLY A 19 28.38 27.79 29.67
CA GLY A 19 28.21 26.75 30.69
C GLY A 19 26.82 26.88 31.36
N SER A 20 26.05 25.77 31.34
CA SER A 20 24.94 25.37 32.24
C SER A 20 23.61 26.16 32.30
N ILE A 21 22.49 25.50 31.92
CA ILE A 21 21.31 25.16 32.76
C ILE A 21 20.31 24.30 31.94
N PHE A 22 19.55 23.48 32.66
CA PHE A 22 18.63 22.39 32.30
C PHE A 22 17.63 22.55 31.13
N ARG A 23 17.43 21.40 30.48
CA ARG A 23 16.26 20.88 29.71
C ARG A 23 15.94 21.47 28.31
N SER A 24 15.98 20.52 27.36
CA SER A 24 15.25 20.38 26.10
C SER A 24 15.67 21.20 24.86
N ALA A 25 16.00 20.44 23.80
CA ALA A 25 15.57 20.56 22.40
C ALA A 25 16.63 20.92 21.32
N PHE A 26 16.58 20.09 20.24
CA PHE A 26 17.09 20.22 18.85
C PHE A 26 18.60 19.98 18.60
N ALA A 27 19.07 19.10 17.71
CA ALA A 27 18.52 18.23 16.65
C ALA A 27 19.45 17.00 16.51
N GLU A 28 19.04 15.76 16.27
CA GLU A 28 18.24 15.27 15.15
C GLU A 28 16.97 14.56 15.64
N GLU A 29 15.92 15.35 15.88
CA GLU A 29 14.57 14.83 15.85
C GLU A 29 13.67 15.91 15.24
N ALA A 30 13.06 15.57 14.11
CA ALA A 30 11.64 15.81 13.98
C ALA A 30 10.97 14.44 13.83
N SER A 31 10.51 13.95 14.99
CA SER A 31 9.21 13.29 15.18
C SER A 31 9.13 11.77 15.05
N LEU A 32 9.10 11.14 16.23
CA LEU A 32 8.34 9.93 16.54
C LEU A 32 6.81 10.17 16.43
N ALA A 33 6.14 9.11 15.97
CA ALA A 33 4.92 8.54 16.55
C ALA A 33 3.51 8.98 16.09
N VAL A 34 2.71 7.91 15.94
CA VAL A 34 1.27 7.76 16.21
C VAL A 34 0.31 7.77 15.00
N LEU A 35 -0.24 6.56 14.77
CA LEU A 35 -1.55 6.23 14.18
C LEU A 35 -1.82 6.50 12.69
N ARG A 36 -2.00 5.37 11.99
CA ARG A 36 -3.10 5.01 11.07
C ARG A 36 -3.43 5.94 9.89
N ASN A 37 -3.53 5.25 8.75
CA ASN A 37 -4.31 5.59 7.56
C ASN A 37 -3.76 6.70 6.65
N SER A 38 -2.99 6.29 5.66
CA SER A 38 -3.47 6.32 4.28
C SER A 38 -2.58 5.41 3.43
N GLY A 39 -3.19 4.38 2.86
CA GLY A 39 -2.51 3.49 1.94
C GLY A 39 -2.35 4.19 0.60
N ILE A 40 -1.14 4.20 0.06
CA ILE A 40 -0.91 4.24 -1.38
C ILE A 40 0.22 3.26 -1.65
N ALA A 41 -0.17 2.01 -1.89
CA ALA A 41 0.66 1.04 -2.58
C ALA A 41 0.90 1.55 -4.00
N GLY A 42 2.16 1.45 -4.44
CA GLY A 42 2.59 1.89 -5.75
C GLY A 42 1.86 1.17 -6.88
N GLY A 43 1.41 1.95 -7.86
CA GLY A 43 1.27 1.50 -9.22
C GLY A 43 2.66 1.45 -9.84
N ILE A 44 3.13 0.23 -10.14
CA ILE A 44 4.29 0.01 -11.00
C ILE A 44 3.73 -0.15 -12.41
N GLU A 45 3.89 0.87 -13.25
CA GLU A 45 3.94 0.68 -14.70
C GLU A 45 5.37 0.30 -15.08
N THR A 46 5.45 -0.78 -15.84
CA THR A 46 6.67 -1.36 -16.41
C THR A 46 7.36 -0.42 -17.38
N GLY A 47 8.63 -0.12 -17.12
CA GLY A 47 9.57 0.45 -18.10
C GLY A 47 10.97 -0.07 -17.81
N TYR A 48 11.48 -0.93 -18.70
CA TYR A 48 12.88 -1.35 -18.70
C TYR A 48 13.81 -0.14 -18.85
N ILE A 49 14.91 -0.09 -18.09
CA ILE A 49 16.29 0.13 -18.58
C ILE A 49 17.29 -0.18 -17.45
N LEU A 50 18.33 -0.91 -17.82
CA LEU A 50 19.50 -1.30 -17.02
C LEU A 50 20.33 -0.10 -16.52
N GLY A 51 20.94 -0.30 -15.35
CA GLY A 51 22.09 0.49 -14.89
C GLY A 51 22.87 -0.25 -13.81
N PHE A 52 23.81 -1.09 -14.24
CA PHE A 52 24.83 -1.71 -13.39
C PHE A 52 25.70 -0.64 -12.72
N VAL A 53 26.02 -0.83 -11.43
CA VAL A 53 27.31 -0.40 -10.86
C VAL A 53 28.14 -1.66 -10.67
N GLU A 54 29.23 -1.73 -11.42
CA GLU A 54 30.31 -2.71 -11.25
C GLU A 54 31.11 -2.39 -9.98
N GLU A 55 31.42 -3.42 -9.19
CA GLU A 55 32.79 -3.64 -8.68
C GLU A 55 32.92 -5.05 -8.07
N ASN A 56 33.32 -6.02 -8.88
CA ASN A 56 34.51 -6.86 -8.67
C ASN A 56 34.51 -8.07 -9.61
N ASN A 57 35.46 -8.01 -10.55
CA ASN A 57 35.68 -8.98 -11.62
C ASN A 57 36.21 -10.33 -11.12
N LYS A 58 35.42 -11.39 -11.33
CA LYS A 58 35.85 -12.71 -11.83
C LYS A 58 34.62 -13.56 -12.16
N LYS A 59 34.08 -13.41 -13.38
CA LYS A 59 33.01 -14.30 -13.87
C LYS A 59 33.57 -15.71 -14.09
N THR A 60 32.89 -16.71 -13.56
CA THR A 60 33.30 -18.11 -13.66
C THR A 60 33.00 -18.65 -15.07
N LEU A 61 33.70 -19.73 -15.47
CA LEU A 61 33.52 -20.39 -16.78
C LEU A 61 32.04 -20.77 -17.04
N HIS A 62 31.28 -21.02 -15.97
CA HIS A 62 29.86 -21.36 -15.98
C HIS A 62 28.97 -20.21 -16.44
N GLU A 63 29.28 -18.96 -16.04
CA GLU A 63 28.51 -17.77 -16.42
C GLU A 63 28.77 -17.33 -17.88
N GLN A 64 29.97 -17.62 -18.39
CA GLN A 64 30.30 -17.40 -19.80
C GLN A 64 29.63 -18.41 -20.73
N LEU A 65 29.44 -19.66 -20.25
CA LEU A 65 28.66 -20.69 -20.95
C LEU A 65 27.17 -20.32 -21.00
N TYR A 66 26.61 -19.80 -19.91
CA TYR A 66 25.21 -19.37 -19.86
C TYR A 66 24.88 -18.21 -20.82
N SER A 67 25.78 -17.22 -20.96
CA SER A 67 25.55 -16.12 -21.91
C SER A 67 25.65 -16.58 -23.37
N LEU A 68 26.47 -17.62 -23.64
CA LEU A 68 26.60 -18.22 -24.97
C LEU A 68 25.37 -19.07 -25.33
N PHE A 69 24.82 -19.83 -24.37
CA PHE A 69 23.55 -20.54 -24.55
C PHE A 69 22.38 -19.57 -24.79
N ALA A 70 22.36 -18.43 -24.09
CA ALA A 70 21.34 -17.39 -24.30
C ALA A 70 21.43 -16.71 -25.67
N GLN A 71 22.63 -16.58 -26.25
CA GLN A 71 22.82 -16.04 -27.61
C GLN A 71 22.48 -17.05 -28.70
N ILE A 72 22.67 -18.34 -28.45
CA ILE A 72 22.31 -19.43 -29.38
C ILE A 72 20.79 -19.66 -29.39
N ALA A 73 20.12 -19.50 -28.24
CA ALA A 73 18.65 -19.62 -28.14
C ALA A 73 17.86 -18.50 -28.86
N ALA A 74 18.52 -17.40 -29.26
CA ALA A 74 17.90 -16.27 -29.95
C ALA A 74 17.89 -16.40 -31.49
N GLY A 75 18.51 -17.44 -32.06
CA GLY A 75 18.49 -17.74 -33.49
C GLY A 75 17.89 -19.12 -33.72
N GLY A 76 16.61 -19.18 -34.05
CA GLY A 76 15.91 -20.44 -34.29
C GLY A 76 16.51 -21.22 -35.45
N ASP A 77 16.96 -22.44 -35.16
CA ASP A 77 16.85 -23.63 -36.02
C ASP A 77 17.10 -24.87 -35.14
N PHE A 78 16.19 -25.84 -35.23
CA PHE A 78 16.20 -27.09 -34.45
C PHE A 78 16.76 -28.27 -35.27
N LEU A 79 17.11 -29.33 -34.52
CA LEU A 79 17.46 -30.72 -34.90
C LEU A 79 18.98 -31.00 -35.04
N GLU A 80 19.53 -32.04 -34.40
CA GLU A 80 19.03 -33.43 -34.39
C GLU A 80 19.40 -34.22 -33.11
N ILE A 81 18.35 -34.80 -32.52
CA ILE A 81 18.17 -36.07 -31.76
C ILE A 81 19.33 -36.69 -30.96
N ILE A 82 18.96 -36.96 -29.71
CA ILE A 82 19.59 -37.72 -28.61
C ILE A 82 19.62 -39.23 -28.90
N SER A 83 20.58 -39.98 -28.35
CA SER A 83 20.31 -41.36 -27.91
C SER A 83 20.66 -41.53 -26.43
N VAL A 84 19.69 -41.89 -25.61
CA VAL A 84 19.90 -42.37 -24.23
C VAL A 84 19.81 -43.89 -24.28
N ASP A 85 20.89 -44.57 -23.90
CA ASP A 85 20.90 -46.01 -23.71
C ASP A 85 20.58 -46.30 -22.24
N GLY A 86 19.51 -47.06 -21.98
CA GLY A 86 18.75 -47.07 -20.73
C GLY A 86 19.37 -47.80 -19.53
N GLU A 87 20.68 -48.06 -19.50
CA GLU A 87 21.29 -48.82 -18.38
C GLU A 87 22.56 -48.22 -17.76
N LYS A 88 23.14 -47.15 -18.30
CA LYS A 88 24.34 -46.54 -17.68
C LYS A 88 24.34 -45.03 -17.88
N ASP A 89 24.05 -44.27 -16.82
CA ASP A 89 24.15 -42.81 -16.76
C ASP A 89 25.54 -42.28 -17.17
N LYS A 90 25.77 -42.12 -18.49
CA LYS A 90 26.93 -41.45 -19.06
C LYS A 90 26.58 -40.78 -20.40
N LEU A 91 26.45 -39.45 -20.38
CA LEU A 91 26.43 -38.62 -21.58
C LEU A 91 27.82 -38.61 -22.22
N THR A 92 27.92 -38.96 -23.52
CA THR A 92 29.16 -38.77 -24.30
C THR A 92 28.89 -37.77 -25.43
N LEU A 93 29.48 -36.58 -25.35
CA LEU A 93 29.39 -35.54 -26.38
C LEU A 93 30.42 -35.78 -27.49
N ASN A 94 30.02 -35.50 -28.74
CA ASN A 94 30.86 -35.65 -29.93
C ASN A 94 32.09 -34.71 -29.87
N THR A 95 33.28 -35.31 -29.73
CA THR A 95 34.57 -34.63 -29.54
C THR A 95 35.06 -33.82 -30.76
N LYS A 96 34.46 -34.00 -31.94
CA LYS A 96 34.83 -33.29 -33.16
C LYS A 96 34.30 -31.84 -33.18
N THR A 97 33.08 -31.64 -32.67
CA THR A 97 32.40 -30.33 -32.63
C THR A 97 33.01 -29.40 -31.58
N LEU A 98 33.44 -29.96 -30.44
CA LEU A 98 34.15 -29.22 -29.39
C LEU A 98 35.50 -28.66 -29.85
N LYS A 99 36.33 -29.46 -30.55
CA LYS A 99 37.61 -29.00 -31.10
C LYS A 99 37.46 -27.90 -32.15
N GLN A 100 36.39 -27.91 -32.93
CA GLN A 100 36.12 -26.85 -33.91
C GLN A 100 35.71 -25.53 -33.24
N LEU A 101 34.96 -25.59 -32.14
CA LEU A 101 34.57 -24.41 -31.35
C LEU A 101 35.75 -23.83 -30.55
N GLU A 102 36.60 -24.67 -29.97
CA GLU A 102 37.82 -24.24 -29.26
C GLU A 102 38.80 -23.51 -30.19
N ASN A 103 39.03 -24.02 -31.40
CA ASN A 103 39.89 -23.36 -32.38
C ASN A 103 39.34 -21.99 -32.82
N LYS A 104 38.01 -21.86 -32.95
CA LYS A 104 37.35 -20.59 -33.28
C LYS A 104 37.51 -19.56 -32.16
N LEU A 105 37.46 -19.99 -30.90
CA LEU A 105 37.66 -19.16 -29.71
C LEU A 105 39.11 -18.67 -29.56
N VAL A 106 40.09 -19.52 -29.89
CA VAL A 106 41.52 -19.16 -29.86
C VAL A 106 41.86 -18.11 -30.94
N LEU A 107 41.26 -18.22 -32.13
CA LEU A 107 41.40 -17.24 -33.21
C LEU A 107 40.76 -15.89 -32.86
N GLN A 108 39.56 -15.89 -32.27
CA GLN A 108 38.91 -14.66 -31.79
C GLN A 108 39.69 -13.96 -30.67
N LYS A 109 40.29 -14.72 -29.74
CA LYS A 109 41.16 -14.16 -28.69
C LYS A 109 42.46 -13.57 -29.24
N LYS A 110 43.04 -14.15 -30.30
CA LYS A 110 44.23 -13.58 -30.98
C LYS A 110 43.90 -12.31 -31.75
N MET A 111 42.75 -12.22 -32.41
CA MET A 111 42.30 -11.01 -33.11
C MET A 111 42.01 -9.85 -32.13
N LYS A 112 41.31 -10.10 -31.00
CA LYS A 112 41.13 -9.10 -29.94
C LYS A 112 42.45 -8.62 -29.31
N ARG A 113 43.48 -9.48 -29.26
CA ARG A 113 44.83 -9.14 -28.77
C ARG A 113 45.69 -8.35 -29.77
N LEU A 114 45.33 -8.32 -31.06
CA LEU A 114 45.96 -7.45 -32.06
C LEU A 114 45.29 -6.06 -32.10
N ASP A 115 43.98 -6.01 -31.85
CA ASP A 115 43.18 -4.77 -31.86
C ASP A 115 43.51 -3.84 -30.67
N TRP A 116 43.70 -4.39 -29.46
CA TRP A 116 43.98 -3.57 -28.27
C TRP A 116 45.37 -2.90 -28.27
N LYS A 117 46.39 -3.51 -28.90
CA LYS A 117 47.73 -2.90 -29.02
C LYS A 117 47.76 -1.75 -30.02
N THR A 118 46.86 -1.77 -31.00
CA THR A 118 46.78 -0.75 -32.06
C THR A 118 45.98 0.47 -31.62
N GLN A 119 45.12 0.35 -30.60
CA GLN A 119 44.36 1.46 -30.03
C GLN A 119 44.99 2.09 -28.77
N ALA A 120 45.96 1.44 -28.12
CA ALA A 120 46.63 1.97 -26.92
C ALA A 120 47.77 2.98 -27.19
N GLU A 121 48.14 3.26 -28.44
CA GLU A 121 49.20 4.22 -28.79
C GLU A 121 48.69 5.58 -29.32
N LYS A 122 47.36 5.80 -29.39
CA LYS A 122 46.77 7.08 -29.81
C LYS A 122 45.81 7.65 -28.76
N GLN A 123 46.33 8.23 -27.68
CA GLN A 123 45.86 9.50 -27.10
C GLN A 123 46.67 9.86 -25.85
N LYS A 124 47.23 11.07 -25.86
CA LYS A 124 47.93 11.72 -24.76
C LYS A 124 46.99 12.82 -24.26
N GLU A 125 46.36 12.65 -23.10
CA GLU A 125 45.35 13.56 -22.55
C GLU A 125 45.89 14.97 -22.25
N LYS A 126 45.08 15.99 -22.54
CA LYS A 126 45.27 17.39 -22.14
C LYS A 126 44.42 17.68 -20.88
N LYS A 127 45.04 18.27 -19.86
CA LYS A 127 44.45 18.59 -18.55
C LYS A 127 43.49 19.80 -18.61
N ILE A 128 42.29 19.69 -18.02
CA ILE A 128 41.28 20.78 -17.95
C ILE A 128 41.66 21.79 -16.84
N LYS A 129 41.57 23.09 -17.11
CA LYS A 129 41.89 24.16 -16.15
C LYS A 129 40.68 24.51 -15.27
N LYS A 130 40.95 24.76 -13.99
CA LYS A 130 39.97 25.32 -13.04
C LYS A 130 39.64 26.77 -13.40
N GLY A 131 38.37 27.14 -13.34
CA GLY A 131 37.90 28.49 -13.62
C GLY A 131 36.39 28.59 -13.84
N VAL A 132 35.91 29.81 -14.06
CA VAL A 132 34.54 30.09 -14.50
C VAL A 132 34.60 30.45 -15.99
N TYR A 133 33.77 29.80 -16.79
CA TYR A 133 33.75 29.91 -18.24
C TYR A 133 32.33 30.24 -18.71
N GLU A 134 32.19 31.19 -19.62
CA GLU A 134 30.91 31.45 -20.29
C GLU A 134 30.75 30.47 -21.45
N GLY A 135 29.60 29.79 -21.53
CA GLY A 135 29.27 28.85 -22.59
C GLY A 135 28.10 29.37 -23.42
N ILE A 136 28.22 29.29 -24.74
CA ILE A 136 27.16 29.72 -25.67
C ILE A 136 26.71 28.54 -26.52
N ALA A 137 25.40 28.40 -26.72
CA ALA A 137 24.85 27.47 -27.69
C ALA A 137 23.53 27.94 -28.27
N GLN A 138 23.17 27.41 -29.44
CA GLN A 138 21.90 27.68 -30.09
C GLN A 138 20.80 26.73 -29.58
N GLY A 139 19.73 27.29 -29.02
CA GLY A 139 18.53 26.58 -28.57
C GLY A 139 17.32 26.74 -29.50
N TYR A 140 16.16 26.28 -29.05
CA TYR A 140 14.90 26.28 -29.82
C TYR A 140 14.38 27.69 -30.11
N GLY A 141 14.52 28.59 -29.13
CA GLY A 141 14.06 29.97 -29.20
C GLY A 141 15.16 30.96 -29.59
N GLY A 142 16.42 30.54 -29.63
CA GLY A 142 17.55 31.39 -30.01
C GLY A 142 18.84 31.06 -29.25
N GLU A 143 19.76 32.00 -29.22
CA GLU A 143 21.01 31.88 -28.45
C GLU A 143 20.73 31.74 -26.93
N LEU A 144 21.43 30.78 -26.31
CA LEU A 144 21.45 30.52 -24.87
C LEU A 144 22.88 30.75 -24.35
N ARG A 145 23.02 31.56 -23.30
CA ARG A 145 24.29 31.85 -22.64
C ARG A 145 24.28 31.36 -21.19
N LEU A 146 25.32 30.64 -20.81
CA LEU A 146 25.50 30.08 -19.48
C LEU A 146 26.84 30.53 -18.86
N GLU A 147 26.90 30.63 -17.54
CA GLU A 147 28.12 30.69 -16.76
C GLU A 147 28.37 29.32 -16.12
N VAL A 148 29.55 28.73 -16.32
CA VAL A 148 29.88 27.37 -15.89
C VAL A 148 31.16 27.39 -15.04
N GLY A 149 31.04 26.95 -13.78
CA GLY A 149 32.17 26.75 -12.88
C GLY A 149 32.78 25.37 -13.06
N ILE A 150 34.12 25.29 -13.16
CA ILE A 150 34.87 24.04 -13.25
C ILE A 150 35.96 24.00 -12.18
N GLU A 151 35.93 23.00 -11.32
CA GLU A 151 36.96 22.70 -10.31
C GLU A 151 37.25 21.20 -10.26
N ASP A 152 38.51 20.80 -10.04
CA ASP A 152 38.93 19.39 -9.97
C ASP A 152 38.42 18.52 -11.14
N GLU A 153 38.41 19.12 -12.34
CA GLU A 153 37.92 18.53 -13.59
C GLU A 153 36.41 18.21 -13.59
N LYS A 154 35.65 18.80 -12.66
CA LYS A 154 34.19 18.63 -12.52
C LYS A 154 33.46 19.97 -12.64
N ILE A 155 32.22 19.91 -13.14
CA ILE A 155 31.31 21.05 -13.20
C ILE A 155 30.79 21.33 -11.78
N THR A 156 31.03 22.52 -11.24
CA THR A 156 30.62 22.91 -9.89
C THR A 156 29.42 23.85 -9.85
N ALA A 157 29.18 24.58 -10.93
CA ALA A 157 28.02 25.46 -11.07
C ALA A 157 27.65 25.62 -12.55
N VAL A 158 26.35 25.79 -12.83
CA VAL A 158 25.84 26.22 -14.14
C VAL A 158 24.73 27.24 -13.89
N LYS A 159 24.85 28.43 -14.46
CA LYS A 159 23.88 29.52 -14.29
C LYS A 159 23.47 30.07 -15.66
N VAL A 160 22.17 30.22 -15.90
CA VAL A 160 21.67 30.86 -17.13
C VAL A 160 21.90 32.37 -17.03
N LEU A 161 22.61 32.93 -18.01
CA LEU A 161 22.87 34.38 -18.11
C LEU A 161 21.84 35.08 -19.00
N SER A 162 21.50 34.47 -20.14
CA SER A 162 20.46 34.97 -21.06
C SER A 162 19.95 33.86 -21.98
N HIS A 163 18.68 33.93 -22.40
CA HIS A 163 18.07 32.97 -23.31
C HIS A 163 16.94 33.59 -24.12
N ASN A 164 16.60 32.96 -25.26
CA ASN A 164 15.37 33.23 -26.01
C ASN A 164 14.40 32.03 -26.03
N GLU A 165 14.67 30.99 -25.23
CA GLU A 165 13.81 29.82 -25.09
C GLU A 165 12.40 30.18 -24.60
N THR A 166 11.39 29.40 -24.99
CA THR A 166 10.05 29.49 -24.39
C THR A 166 10.16 29.20 -22.88
N PRO A 167 9.61 30.03 -21.99
CA PRO A 167 9.82 29.92 -20.55
C PRO A 167 9.50 28.53 -19.96
N SER A 168 8.45 27.88 -20.44
CA SER A 168 8.05 26.53 -19.99
C SER A 168 9.08 25.46 -20.37
N TYR A 169 9.68 25.53 -21.56
CA TYR A 169 10.69 24.57 -22.00
C TYR A 169 12.05 24.81 -21.33
N LEU A 170 12.43 26.06 -21.10
CA LEU A 170 13.63 26.35 -20.32
C LEU A 170 13.49 25.84 -18.90
N HIS A 171 12.35 26.11 -18.25
CA HIS A 171 12.09 25.63 -16.88
C HIS A 171 12.19 24.10 -16.77
N LEU A 172 11.67 23.36 -17.76
CA LEU A 172 11.82 21.91 -17.81
C LEU A 172 13.26 21.47 -18.10
N ALA A 173 13.98 22.17 -18.99
CA ALA A 173 15.35 21.86 -19.37
C ALA A 173 16.37 22.19 -18.27
N GLU A 174 16.10 23.17 -17.40
CA GLU A 174 16.96 23.51 -16.26
C GLU A 174 17.15 22.34 -15.29
N ARG A 175 16.26 21.34 -15.29
CA ARG A 175 16.44 20.08 -14.52
C ARG A 175 17.67 19.28 -14.96
N VAL A 176 18.19 19.51 -16.16
CA VAL A 176 19.47 18.94 -16.65
C VAL A 176 20.65 19.53 -15.88
N ILE A 177 20.56 20.78 -15.42
CA ILE A 177 21.65 21.46 -14.69
C ILE A 177 22.00 20.71 -13.41
N GLU A 178 20.99 20.26 -12.65
CA GLU A 178 21.22 19.47 -11.43
C GLU A 178 22.02 18.19 -11.71
N LYS A 179 21.78 17.54 -12.84
CA LYS A 179 22.48 16.31 -13.26
C LYS A 179 23.91 16.58 -13.73
N LEU A 180 24.23 17.81 -14.10
CA LEU A 180 25.56 18.21 -14.57
C LEU A 180 26.52 18.51 -13.42
N ILE A 181 26.02 18.98 -12.27
CA ILE A 181 26.86 19.30 -11.11
C ILE A 181 27.55 18.03 -10.60
N GLY A 182 28.87 18.11 -10.43
CA GLY A 182 29.74 17.00 -10.00
C GLY A 182 30.22 16.08 -11.13
N GLN A 183 29.74 16.27 -12.36
CA GLN A 183 30.17 15.49 -13.54
C GLN A 183 31.41 16.07 -14.19
N ARG A 184 32.19 15.22 -14.87
CA ARG A 184 33.39 15.63 -15.65
C ARG A 184 33.09 16.10 -17.07
N GLY A 185 31.85 15.91 -17.50
CA GLY A 185 31.36 16.18 -18.84
C GLY A 185 29.86 15.95 -18.89
N VAL A 186 29.28 15.98 -20.09
CA VAL A 186 27.83 15.96 -20.25
C VAL A 186 27.30 14.65 -20.86
N ASP A 187 28.18 13.72 -21.23
CA ASP A 187 27.84 12.53 -22.02
C ASP A 187 26.97 11.51 -21.27
N SER A 188 26.95 11.57 -19.93
CA SER A 188 26.11 10.73 -19.07
C SER A 188 24.77 11.38 -18.71
N VAL A 189 24.46 12.55 -19.26
CA VAL A 189 23.26 13.31 -18.92
C VAL A 189 22.27 13.32 -20.08
N ASP A 190 21.18 12.58 -19.89
CA ASP A 190 20.08 12.56 -20.85
C ASP A 190 19.27 13.86 -20.84
N THR A 191 18.76 14.21 -22.02
CA THR A 191 17.81 15.32 -22.20
C THR A 191 16.47 15.03 -21.54
N ILE A 192 15.73 16.07 -21.16
CA ILE A 192 14.37 15.91 -20.62
C ILE A 192 13.35 15.77 -21.76
N SER A 193 12.49 14.74 -21.69
CA SER A 193 11.38 14.55 -22.63
C SER A 193 10.44 15.75 -22.61
N GLY A 194 10.07 16.25 -23.80
CA GLY A 194 9.27 17.47 -23.93
C GLY A 194 10.05 18.78 -23.84
N ALA A 195 11.35 18.75 -23.50
CA ALA A 195 12.25 19.90 -23.53
C ALA A 195 13.62 19.52 -24.14
N THR A 196 13.62 18.58 -25.09
CA THR A 196 14.84 17.95 -25.62
C THR A 196 15.78 18.95 -26.30
N ILE A 197 15.25 19.92 -27.06
CA ILE A 197 16.05 20.91 -27.79
C ILE A 197 16.68 21.91 -26.81
N SER A 198 15.89 22.45 -25.88
CA SER A 198 16.36 23.32 -24.80
C SER A 198 17.37 22.60 -23.88
N SER A 199 17.15 21.31 -23.61
CA SER A 199 18.09 20.46 -22.85
C SER A 199 19.43 20.31 -23.58
N LYS A 200 19.40 20.03 -24.89
CA LYS A 200 20.62 19.96 -25.71
C LYS A 200 21.34 21.30 -25.80
N ALA A 201 20.61 22.42 -25.85
CA ALA A 201 21.21 23.75 -25.83
C ALA A 201 22.00 23.98 -24.54
N ILE A 202 21.45 23.60 -23.38
CA ILE A 202 22.17 23.65 -22.10
C ILE A 202 23.42 22.75 -22.14
N LEU A 203 23.28 21.50 -22.58
CA LEU A 203 24.40 20.56 -22.68
C LEU A 203 25.51 21.07 -23.61
N ASN A 204 25.15 21.62 -24.76
CA ASN A 204 26.10 22.15 -25.75
C ASN A 204 26.79 23.42 -25.27
N ALA A 205 26.07 24.32 -24.57
CA ALA A 205 26.69 25.49 -23.95
C ALA A 205 27.70 25.07 -22.86
N VAL A 206 27.40 24.01 -22.10
CA VAL A 206 28.36 23.44 -21.14
C VAL A 206 29.55 22.78 -21.83
N LYS A 207 29.36 22.07 -22.96
CA LYS A 207 30.48 21.56 -23.77
C LYS A 207 31.37 22.69 -24.30
N ASP A 208 30.78 23.81 -24.72
CA ASP A 208 31.52 25.00 -25.15
C ASP A 208 32.37 25.60 -24.02
N ALA A 209 31.85 25.66 -22.80
CA ALA A 209 32.59 26.07 -21.62
C ALA A 209 33.75 25.10 -21.28
N ILE A 210 33.51 23.78 -21.36
CA ILE A 210 34.56 22.76 -21.13
C ILE A 210 35.64 22.81 -22.21
N SER A 211 35.27 23.08 -23.46
CA SER A 211 36.22 23.28 -24.57
C SER A 211 37.18 24.45 -24.26
N GLN A 212 36.67 25.53 -23.67
CA GLN A 212 37.51 26.65 -23.22
C GLN A 212 38.41 26.25 -22.05
N ALA A 213 37.86 25.51 -21.07
CA ALA A 213 38.60 25.04 -19.91
C ALA A 213 39.75 24.08 -20.26
N SER A 214 39.58 23.25 -21.30
CA SER A 214 40.63 22.38 -21.85
C SER A 214 41.65 23.13 -22.72
N GLY A 215 41.41 24.42 -23.01
CA GLY A 215 42.22 25.25 -23.90
C GLY A 215 42.07 24.88 -25.37
N ALA A 216 41.01 24.17 -25.75
CA ALA A 216 40.68 23.85 -27.14
C ALA A 216 40.10 25.07 -27.88
N THR A 217 39.36 25.94 -27.17
CA THR A 217 38.84 27.22 -27.66
C THR A 217 39.29 28.37 -26.75
N LYS A 218 39.34 29.60 -27.27
CA LYS A 218 39.81 30.77 -26.50
C LYS A 218 38.67 31.66 -26.03
N LYS A 219 37.50 31.58 -26.68
CA LYS A 219 36.31 32.39 -26.36
C LYS A 219 35.03 31.54 -26.36
N PRO A 220 33.97 32.00 -25.68
CA PRO A 220 32.63 31.41 -25.76
C PRO A 220 32.08 31.43 -27.19
N GLY A 221 31.40 30.37 -27.60
CA GLY A 221 30.79 30.23 -28.93
C GLY A 221 31.75 29.79 -30.04
N GLU A 222 33.00 29.43 -29.71
CA GLU A 222 34.00 28.96 -30.68
C GLU A 222 34.06 27.44 -30.82
N SER A 223 33.44 26.68 -29.90
CA SER A 223 33.42 25.21 -29.99
C SER A 223 32.52 24.73 -31.14
N LYS A 224 32.71 23.49 -31.60
CA LYS A 224 31.84 22.92 -32.64
C LYS A 224 30.42 22.77 -32.11
N GLU A 225 30.32 22.39 -30.84
CA GLU A 225 29.11 22.12 -30.09
C GLU A 225 28.28 23.38 -29.86
N SER A 226 28.92 24.55 -29.68
CA SER A 226 28.21 25.84 -29.60
C SER A 226 27.41 26.20 -30.85
N LYS A 227 27.83 25.66 -32.01
CA LYS A 227 27.19 25.88 -33.31
C LYS A 227 26.30 24.72 -33.72
N GLU A 228 26.29 23.62 -32.97
CA GLU A 228 25.37 22.51 -33.18
C GLU A 228 23.97 22.90 -32.70
N ILE A 229 23.11 23.21 -33.67
CA ILE A 229 21.67 23.37 -33.44
C ILE A 229 21.11 22.00 -33.07
N ALA A 230 20.33 21.94 -31.98
CA ALA A 230 19.67 20.73 -31.50
C ALA A 230 18.48 20.27 -32.37
N SER A 231 18.58 20.42 -33.68
CA SER A 231 17.87 19.70 -34.74
C SER A 231 18.62 20.06 -36.03
N GLY A 232 18.75 19.12 -36.97
CA GLY A 232 19.35 19.41 -38.27
C GLY A 232 18.57 20.50 -38.99
N TYR A 233 19.08 21.74 -38.93
CA TYR A 233 18.65 22.86 -39.76
C TYR A 233 19.88 23.63 -40.17
N ASP A 234 20.37 23.23 -41.33
CA ASP A 234 21.26 23.99 -42.19
C ASP A 234 20.69 25.39 -42.41
N THR A 235 21.50 26.38 -42.05
CA THR A 235 21.40 27.74 -42.54
C THR A 235 21.66 27.73 -44.05
N GLY A 236 20.61 27.50 -44.85
CA GLY A 236 20.62 27.74 -46.28
C GLY A 236 20.48 26.50 -47.17
N SER A 237 19.31 25.83 -47.13
CA SER A 237 18.87 25.03 -48.27
C SER A 237 17.34 25.00 -48.43
N SER A 238 16.92 25.14 -49.69
CA SER A 238 15.58 25.46 -50.22
C SER A 238 14.59 24.28 -50.23
N ALA A 239 14.52 23.47 -49.17
CA ALA A 239 13.58 22.35 -49.10
C ALA A 239 12.44 22.62 -48.11
N ALA A 240 11.20 22.66 -48.59
CA ALA A 240 10.04 22.76 -47.69
C ALA A 240 9.94 21.55 -46.76
N THR A 241 9.41 21.79 -45.56
CA THR A 241 9.00 20.73 -44.63
C THR A 241 7.95 19.85 -45.30
N GLU A 242 8.15 18.54 -45.29
CA GLU A 242 7.16 17.59 -45.81
C GLU A 242 6.04 17.36 -44.78
N PRO A 243 4.76 17.39 -45.18
CA PRO A 243 3.64 17.08 -44.29
C PRO A 243 3.55 15.57 -44.03
N SER A 244 3.27 15.22 -42.78
CA SER A 244 3.01 13.87 -42.27
C SER A 244 1.65 13.32 -42.72
N ARG A 245 0.79 14.16 -43.31
CA ARG A 245 -0.54 13.83 -43.87
C ARG A 245 -1.49 13.24 -42.83
N ILE A 246 -1.64 13.96 -41.72
CA ILE A 246 -2.44 13.57 -40.56
C ILE A 246 -3.94 13.68 -40.88
N ASP A 247 -4.70 12.66 -40.49
CA ASP A 247 -6.15 12.69 -40.45
C ASP A 247 -6.61 13.02 -39.04
N PHE A 248 -6.90 14.30 -38.79
CA PHE A 248 -7.24 14.80 -37.47
C PHE A 248 -8.61 14.31 -36.98
N SER A 249 -9.46 13.80 -37.88
CA SER A 249 -10.76 13.19 -37.51
C SER A 249 -10.61 11.94 -36.62
N LYS A 250 -9.41 11.33 -36.63
CA LYS A 250 -9.08 10.15 -35.82
C LYS A 250 -8.63 10.48 -34.41
N PHE A 251 -8.50 11.75 -34.05
CA PHE A 251 -7.97 12.17 -32.76
C PHE A 251 -9.00 13.00 -32.00
N VAL A 252 -8.92 12.95 -30.67
CA VAL A 252 -9.64 13.92 -29.84
C VAL A 252 -8.81 15.20 -29.82
N LEU A 253 -9.31 16.26 -30.45
CA LEU A 253 -8.69 17.58 -30.41
C LEU A 253 -9.35 18.42 -29.30
N PRO A 254 -8.58 18.97 -28.36
CA PRO A 254 -9.08 19.99 -27.45
C PRO A 254 -9.46 21.26 -28.21
N ASP A 255 -10.51 21.94 -27.74
CA ASP A 255 -10.90 23.25 -28.27
C ASP A 255 -9.86 24.31 -27.89
N GLY A 256 -9.55 25.22 -28.81
CA GLY A 256 -8.54 26.24 -28.58
C GLY A 256 -7.95 26.84 -29.86
N GLU A 257 -6.97 27.70 -29.69
CA GLU A 257 -6.18 28.29 -30.77
C GLU A 257 -4.72 27.88 -30.64
N TYR A 258 -4.16 27.35 -31.71
CA TYR A 258 -2.83 26.74 -31.73
C TYR A 258 -1.98 27.34 -32.84
N LYS A 259 -0.72 27.64 -32.52
CA LYS A 259 0.22 28.23 -33.47
C LYS A 259 1.23 27.20 -33.94
N GLY A 260 1.47 27.17 -35.24
CA GLY A 260 2.44 26.28 -35.85
C GLY A 260 3.25 26.97 -36.92
N ARG A 261 4.42 26.41 -37.21
CA ARG A 261 5.36 26.95 -38.18
C ARG A 261 6.05 25.85 -38.98
N ALA A 262 6.28 26.10 -40.26
CA ALA A 262 7.03 25.17 -41.12
C ALA A 262 7.75 25.90 -42.25
N ALA A 263 8.79 25.26 -42.81
CA ALA A 263 9.53 25.82 -43.94
C ALA A 263 8.72 25.70 -45.24
N GLY A 264 8.49 26.84 -45.90
CA GLY A 264 7.97 26.97 -47.26
C GLY A 264 9.08 27.24 -48.29
N TYR A 265 8.70 27.70 -49.49
CA TYR A 265 9.66 28.01 -50.57
C TYR A 265 10.38 29.35 -50.34
N GLY A 266 9.69 30.35 -49.80
CA GLY A 266 10.20 31.69 -49.54
C GLY A 266 10.66 31.93 -48.10
N GLY A 267 10.46 30.96 -47.21
CA GLY A 267 10.88 31.01 -45.82
C GLY A 267 9.88 30.31 -44.90
N THR A 268 9.98 30.57 -43.61
CA THR A 268 9.03 30.03 -42.62
C THR A 268 7.64 30.60 -42.83
N ILE A 269 6.63 29.73 -42.84
CA ILE A 269 5.20 30.06 -42.81
C ILE A 269 4.72 29.80 -41.38
N GLU A 270 4.03 30.77 -40.80
CA GLU A 270 3.40 30.68 -39.48
C GLU A 270 1.87 30.70 -39.62
N VAL A 271 1.20 29.82 -38.90
CA VAL A 271 -0.27 29.68 -38.92
C VAL A 271 -0.85 29.62 -37.52
N THR A 272 -2.09 30.13 -37.37
CA THR A 272 -2.96 29.90 -36.22
C THR A 272 -4.13 29.01 -36.64
N VAL A 273 -4.30 27.86 -35.98
CA VAL A 273 -5.38 26.89 -36.16
C VAL A 273 -6.36 27.00 -34.99
N LYS A 274 -7.64 27.21 -35.28
CA LYS A 274 -8.73 27.20 -34.29
C LYS A 274 -9.45 25.85 -34.33
N VAL A 275 -9.63 25.24 -33.17
CA VAL A 275 -10.42 24.03 -32.96
C VAL A 275 -11.65 24.37 -32.14
N GLU A 276 -12.83 23.95 -32.61
CA GLU A 276 -14.11 24.08 -31.91
C GLU A 276 -14.89 22.77 -32.02
N ASN A 277 -15.43 22.29 -30.91
CA ASN A 277 -16.09 20.98 -30.78
C ASN A 277 -15.23 19.82 -31.31
N GLY A 278 -13.92 19.88 -31.07
CA GLY A 278 -12.94 18.86 -31.46
C GLY A 278 -12.67 18.74 -32.97
N VAL A 279 -13.06 19.74 -33.77
CA VAL A 279 -12.75 19.82 -35.20
C VAL A 279 -12.08 21.15 -35.55
N ILE A 280 -11.22 21.14 -36.57
CA ILE A 280 -10.58 22.36 -37.07
C ILE A 280 -11.66 23.27 -37.67
N SER A 281 -11.97 24.38 -37.01
CA SER A 281 -13.00 25.32 -37.48
C SER A 281 -12.41 26.45 -38.31
N LYS A 282 -11.13 26.79 -38.12
CA LYS A 282 -10.44 27.83 -38.89
C LYS A 282 -8.93 27.60 -38.95
N VAL A 283 -8.32 27.98 -40.06
CA VAL A 283 -6.86 28.14 -40.17
C VAL A 283 -6.55 29.52 -40.74
N HIS A 284 -5.66 30.25 -40.09
CA HIS A 284 -5.18 31.57 -40.51
C HIS A 284 -3.66 31.52 -40.69
N VAL A 285 -3.13 32.17 -41.72
CA VAL A 285 -1.68 32.34 -41.90
C VAL A 285 -1.31 33.69 -41.29
N ASP A 286 -0.46 33.66 -40.26
CA ASP A 286 -0.05 34.83 -39.49
C ASP A 286 1.11 35.56 -40.17
N SER A 287 2.09 34.81 -40.70
CA SER A 287 3.23 35.38 -41.41
C SER A 287 3.78 34.40 -42.46
N GLU A 288 4.28 34.95 -43.57
CA GLU A 288 4.86 34.18 -44.67
C GLU A 288 5.85 35.06 -45.48
N ARG A 289 6.74 34.42 -46.24
CA ARG A 289 7.74 35.09 -47.10
C ARG A 289 7.76 34.52 -48.52
N GLU A 290 6.68 33.88 -48.92
CA GLU A 290 6.51 33.24 -50.22
C GLU A 290 6.39 34.26 -51.35
N THR A 291 6.61 33.80 -52.59
CA THR A 291 6.23 34.63 -53.73
C THR A 291 4.69 34.71 -53.80
N PRO A 292 4.08 35.91 -53.92
CA PRO A 292 2.62 36.07 -53.83
C PRO A 292 1.82 35.18 -54.78
N SER A 293 2.35 34.90 -55.98
CA SER A 293 1.69 34.04 -56.97
C SER A 293 1.60 32.57 -56.54
N TYR A 294 2.56 32.08 -55.76
CA TYR A 294 2.57 30.72 -55.22
C TYR A 294 1.73 30.61 -53.94
N TYR A 295 1.84 31.62 -53.06
CA TYR A 295 1.02 31.70 -51.85
C TYR A 295 -0.48 31.74 -52.17
N ASN A 296 -0.91 32.64 -53.07
CA ASN A 296 -2.33 32.76 -53.45
C ASN A 296 -2.90 31.45 -54.03
N LYS A 297 -2.06 30.65 -54.70
CA LYS A 297 -2.45 29.32 -55.19
C LYS A 297 -2.56 28.29 -54.07
N ALA A 298 -1.64 28.32 -53.10
CA ALA A 298 -1.57 27.35 -52.01
C ALA A 298 -2.56 27.65 -50.88
N GLN A 299 -2.92 28.93 -50.62
CA GLN A 299 -3.83 29.35 -49.56
C GLN A 299 -5.22 28.69 -49.64
N ARG A 300 -5.65 28.26 -50.84
CA ARG A 300 -6.91 27.51 -51.01
C ARG A 300 -6.95 26.18 -50.24
N LEU A 301 -5.79 25.60 -49.91
CA LEU A 301 -5.71 24.38 -49.12
C LEU A 301 -6.23 24.55 -47.69
N LEU A 302 -6.19 25.77 -47.14
CA LEU A 302 -6.71 26.05 -45.80
C LEU A 302 -8.20 25.68 -45.68
N GLY A 303 -8.99 25.97 -46.73
CA GLY A 303 -10.40 25.60 -46.77
C GLY A 303 -10.63 24.09 -46.87
N GLU A 304 -9.77 23.37 -47.60
CA GLU A 304 -9.84 21.90 -47.68
C GLU A 304 -9.44 21.22 -46.37
N VAL A 305 -8.44 21.75 -45.67
CA VAL A 305 -8.03 21.28 -44.33
C VAL A 305 -9.19 21.40 -43.35
N VAL A 306 -9.83 22.57 -43.28
CA VAL A 306 -11.01 22.80 -42.42
C VAL A 306 -12.15 21.86 -42.81
N LYS A 307 -12.47 21.76 -44.10
CA LYS A 307 -13.60 20.95 -44.59
C LYS A 307 -13.44 19.45 -44.33
N ARG A 308 -12.23 18.93 -44.48
CA ARG A 308 -11.95 17.49 -44.36
C ARG A 308 -11.32 17.09 -43.03
N ASN A 309 -11.00 18.06 -42.18
CA ASN A 309 -10.31 17.88 -40.91
C ASN A 309 -9.02 17.05 -41.05
N THR A 310 -8.22 17.30 -42.10
CA THR A 310 -7.03 16.51 -42.44
C THR A 310 -6.03 17.30 -43.28
N THR A 311 -4.75 17.00 -43.11
CA THR A 311 -3.66 17.42 -44.01
C THR A 311 -3.32 16.36 -45.06
N LYS A 312 -4.03 15.23 -45.10
CA LYS A 312 -3.97 14.22 -46.16
C LYS A 312 -4.69 14.68 -47.43
N ILE A 313 -4.28 15.83 -47.95
CA ILE A 313 -4.79 16.43 -49.17
C ILE A 313 -3.65 16.65 -50.17
N ASP A 314 -3.99 16.73 -51.46
CA ASP A 314 -2.98 16.90 -52.51
C ASP A 314 -2.49 18.35 -52.57
N THR A 315 -1.19 18.50 -52.80
CA THR A 315 -0.56 19.81 -53.00
C THR A 315 -1.01 20.45 -54.30
N VAL A 316 -0.95 21.78 -54.39
CA VAL A 316 -1.34 22.52 -55.60
C VAL A 316 -0.22 22.48 -56.65
N SER A 317 -0.55 22.02 -57.86
CA SER A 317 0.37 22.07 -59.01
C SER A 317 0.85 23.48 -59.28
N GLY A 318 2.18 23.65 -59.38
CA GLY A 318 2.82 24.96 -59.54
C GLY A 318 2.87 25.81 -58.26
N ALA A 319 2.53 25.26 -57.10
CA ALA A 319 2.76 25.84 -55.77
C ALA A 319 3.04 24.73 -54.73
N THR A 320 3.71 23.65 -55.17
CA THR A 320 3.88 22.40 -54.40
C THR A 320 4.66 22.61 -53.11
N VAL A 321 5.74 23.39 -53.16
CA VAL A 321 6.62 23.63 -52.01
C VAL A 321 5.91 24.49 -50.96
N THR A 322 5.26 25.58 -51.38
CA THR A 322 4.40 26.41 -50.52
C THR A 322 3.24 25.63 -49.92
N SER A 323 2.62 24.72 -50.71
CA SER A 323 1.54 23.85 -50.23
C SER A 323 1.99 22.93 -49.10
N LYS A 324 3.18 22.33 -49.22
CA LYS A 324 3.76 21.49 -48.17
C LYS A 324 4.04 22.28 -46.90
N GLY A 325 4.63 23.47 -47.04
CA GLY A 325 4.86 24.38 -45.91
C GLY A 325 3.56 24.73 -45.16
N ILE A 326 2.48 25.07 -45.86
CA ILE A 326 1.18 25.36 -45.21
C ILE A 326 0.64 24.12 -44.46
N LEU A 327 0.66 22.94 -45.09
CA LEU A 327 0.15 21.71 -44.46
C LEU A 327 0.97 21.30 -43.24
N SER A 328 2.31 21.38 -43.32
CA SER A 328 3.19 21.09 -42.20
C SER A 328 3.04 22.09 -41.06
N ALA A 329 2.79 23.38 -41.35
CA ALA A 329 2.54 24.37 -40.31
C ALA A 329 1.24 24.09 -39.55
N VAL A 330 0.21 23.56 -40.22
CA VAL A 330 -1.03 23.10 -39.56
C VAL A 330 -0.77 21.88 -38.69
N GLU A 331 0.02 20.91 -39.16
CA GLU A 331 0.39 19.74 -38.36
C GLU A 331 1.21 20.12 -37.14
N ASP A 332 2.17 21.04 -37.29
CA ASP A 332 2.96 21.59 -36.20
C ASP A 332 2.06 22.28 -35.15
N ALA A 333 1.09 23.08 -35.60
CA ALA A 333 0.14 23.76 -34.72
C ALA A 333 -0.61 22.77 -33.83
N LEU A 334 -1.08 21.65 -34.39
CA LEU A 334 -1.86 20.67 -33.66
C LEU A 334 -1.02 19.58 -32.99
N SER A 335 0.28 19.50 -33.26
CA SER A 335 1.16 18.41 -32.78
C SER A 335 1.19 18.25 -31.25
N THR A 336 1.05 19.36 -30.52
CA THR A 336 1.11 19.38 -29.04
C THR A 336 -0.23 19.04 -28.38
N VAL A 337 -1.33 19.11 -29.13
CA VAL A 337 -2.69 18.82 -28.67
C VAL A 337 -3.31 17.62 -29.37
N LEU A 338 -2.56 16.97 -30.25
CA LEU A 338 -2.93 15.71 -30.88
C LEU A 338 -3.01 14.63 -29.78
N GLY A 339 -4.22 14.42 -29.26
CA GLY A 339 -4.48 13.48 -28.17
C GLY A 339 -4.38 12.01 -28.58
N LYS A 340 -4.89 11.11 -27.72
CA LYS A 340 -5.04 9.70 -28.08
C LYS A 340 -5.98 9.57 -29.29
N GLU A 341 -5.76 8.56 -30.14
CA GLU A 341 -6.72 8.20 -31.18
C GLU A 341 -8.10 8.03 -30.55
N LYS A 342 -9.11 8.59 -31.21
CA LYS A 342 -10.51 8.41 -30.87
C LYS A 342 -10.81 6.91 -30.93
N LYS A 343 -11.17 6.33 -29.79
CA LYS A 343 -11.59 4.92 -29.74
C LYS A 343 -12.90 4.79 -30.52
N GLU A 344 -12.88 4.00 -31.58
CA GLU A 344 -14.09 3.58 -32.26
C GLU A 344 -14.60 2.29 -31.63
N TYR A 345 -15.86 2.31 -31.20
CA TYR A 345 -16.50 1.13 -30.61
C TYR A 345 -17.32 0.39 -31.66
N ALA A 346 -17.34 -0.93 -31.56
CA ALA A 346 -18.26 -1.77 -32.32
C ALA A 346 -19.61 -1.86 -31.62
N ASP A 347 -20.68 -1.85 -32.40
CA ASP A 347 -22.03 -1.99 -31.89
C ASP A 347 -22.24 -3.38 -31.27
N GLY A 348 -23.03 -3.44 -30.21
CA GLY A 348 -23.31 -4.67 -29.47
C GLY A 348 -23.29 -4.51 -27.96
N ILE A 349 -23.40 -5.63 -27.25
CA ILE A 349 -23.31 -5.69 -25.79
C ILE A 349 -21.94 -6.22 -25.41
N TRP A 350 -21.19 -5.44 -24.63
CA TRP A 350 -19.81 -5.73 -24.25
C TRP A 350 -19.72 -5.92 -22.74
N TYR A 351 -19.13 -7.03 -22.31
CA TYR A 351 -18.93 -7.32 -20.89
C TYR A 351 -17.52 -6.92 -20.46
N GLY A 352 -17.39 -6.41 -19.24
CA GLY A 352 -16.09 -6.06 -18.69
C GLY A 352 -16.02 -6.32 -17.18
N GLN A 353 -14.81 -6.59 -16.71
CA GLN A 353 -14.51 -6.83 -15.30
C GLN A 353 -13.53 -5.78 -14.78
N GLY A 354 -13.81 -5.26 -13.58
CA GLY A 354 -13.03 -4.20 -12.96
C GLY A 354 -12.88 -4.39 -11.47
N ARG A 355 -11.76 -3.89 -10.95
CA ARG A 355 -11.43 -3.97 -9.53
C ARG A 355 -11.16 -2.59 -8.95
N GLY A 356 -11.61 -2.43 -7.71
CA GLY A 356 -11.52 -1.21 -6.93
C GLY A 356 -10.51 -1.34 -5.80
N GLN A 357 -11.00 -1.40 -4.56
CA GLN A 357 -10.19 -1.52 -3.35
C GLN A 357 -9.34 -2.80 -3.34
N TYR A 358 -9.94 -3.91 -3.79
CA TYR A 358 -9.33 -5.23 -3.74
C TYR A 358 -8.79 -5.60 -5.12
N PRO A 359 -7.48 -5.86 -5.27
CA PRO A 359 -6.88 -6.17 -6.57
C PRO A 359 -7.17 -7.60 -7.03
N MET A 360 -7.78 -8.45 -6.18
CA MET A 360 -8.01 -9.88 -6.42
C MET A 360 -9.27 -10.36 -5.70
N ASP A 361 -9.75 -11.56 -6.02
CA ASP A 361 -10.89 -12.16 -5.31
C ASP A 361 -10.50 -12.47 -3.86
N MET A 362 -11.35 -12.06 -2.92
CA MET A 362 -11.13 -12.27 -1.49
C MET A 362 -12.40 -12.73 -0.82
N ARG A 363 -12.27 -13.48 0.28
CA ARG A 363 -13.42 -13.75 1.15
C ARG A 363 -13.63 -12.58 2.11
N ASN A 364 -14.87 -12.11 2.23
CA ASN A 364 -15.26 -11.12 3.23
C ASN A 364 -15.35 -11.77 4.62
N ILE A 365 -15.65 -10.97 5.66
CA ILE A 365 -15.78 -11.44 7.04
C ILE A 365 -16.92 -12.48 7.24
N LEU A 366 -17.86 -12.56 6.30
CA LEU A 366 -18.96 -13.53 6.29
C LEU A 366 -18.58 -14.82 5.53
N GLY A 367 -17.36 -14.87 4.97
CA GLY A 367 -16.86 -15.99 4.18
C GLY A 367 -17.34 -16.02 2.73
N GLU A 368 -18.03 -14.98 2.26
CA GLU A 368 -18.52 -14.85 0.88
C GLU A 368 -17.45 -14.26 -0.03
N TRP A 369 -17.55 -14.50 -1.33
CA TRP A 369 -16.59 -14.02 -2.32
C TRP A 369 -16.87 -12.58 -2.76
N ASN A 370 -15.93 -11.67 -2.47
CA ASN A 370 -15.85 -10.37 -3.12
C ASN A 370 -15.15 -10.55 -4.48
N ARG A 371 -15.96 -10.78 -5.52
CA ARG A 371 -15.48 -10.98 -6.90
C ARG A 371 -15.19 -9.64 -7.58
N ALA A 372 -14.61 -9.65 -8.77
CA ALA A 372 -14.52 -8.43 -9.57
C ALA A 372 -15.92 -7.84 -9.85
N THR A 373 -16.01 -6.51 -9.89
CA THR A 373 -17.20 -5.83 -10.42
C THR A 373 -17.33 -6.19 -11.90
N GLU A 374 -18.53 -6.57 -12.31
CA GLU A 374 -18.85 -6.92 -13.70
C GLU A 374 -19.95 -5.99 -14.21
N VAL A 375 -19.78 -5.50 -15.43
CA VAL A 375 -20.75 -4.66 -16.12
C VAL A 375 -21.00 -5.18 -17.52
N SER A 376 -22.15 -4.82 -18.09
CA SER A 376 -22.38 -4.88 -19.53
C SER A 376 -22.63 -3.48 -20.07
N VAL A 377 -21.99 -3.12 -21.18
CA VAL A 377 -22.12 -1.85 -21.87
C VAL A 377 -22.73 -2.09 -23.24
N THR A 378 -23.87 -1.46 -23.52
CA THR A 378 -24.50 -1.47 -24.83
C THR A 378 -23.94 -0.33 -25.67
N VAL A 379 -23.39 -0.65 -26.83
CA VAL A 379 -22.89 0.31 -27.82
C VAL A 379 -23.80 0.29 -29.05
N GLU A 380 -24.25 1.46 -29.49
CA GLU A 380 -25.00 1.66 -30.73
C GLU A 380 -24.46 2.85 -31.51
N ASN A 381 -24.27 2.68 -32.82
CA ASN A 381 -23.65 3.67 -33.69
C ASN A 381 -22.29 4.18 -33.15
N GLY A 382 -21.51 3.29 -32.54
CA GLY A 382 -20.22 3.60 -31.92
C GLY A 382 -20.30 4.45 -30.64
N LYS A 383 -21.48 4.61 -30.05
CA LYS A 383 -21.73 5.38 -28.83
C LYS A 383 -22.25 4.52 -27.69
N VAL A 384 -21.98 4.93 -26.46
CA VAL A 384 -22.47 4.23 -25.27
C VAL A 384 -23.95 4.55 -25.08
N LYS A 385 -24.81 3.53 -25.13
CA LYS A 385 -26.26 3.67 -24.97
C LYS A 385 -26.74 3.34 -23.57
N ASP A 386 -26.22 2.27 -23.01
CA ASP A 386 -26.66 1.74 -21.71
C ASP A 386 -25.52 1.04 -20.98
N ILE A 387 -25.56 1.06 -19.65
CA ILE A 387 -24.59 0.40 -18.78
C ILE A 387 -25.36 -0.30 -17.66
N LYS A 388 -25.20 -1.61 -17.56
CA LYS A 388 -25.84 -2.44 -16.53
C LYS A 388 -24.79 -3.06 -15.62
N MET A 389 -25.05 -2.98 -14.31
CA MET A 389 -24.28 -3.67 -13.29
C MET A 389 -24.69 -5.14 -13.27
N GLU A 390 -23.77 -6.03 -13.61
CA GLU A 390 -24.01 -7.48 -13.67
C GLU A 390 -23.59 -8.17 -12.37
N ASN A 391 -22.48 -7.71 -11.78
CA ASN A 391 -22.03 -8.11 -10.46
C ASN A 391 -21.41 -6.91 -9.75
N PHE A 392 -21.83 -6.63 -8.51
CA PHE A 392 -21.17 -5.62 -7.70
C PHE A 392 -20.10 -6.30 -6.83
N GLY A 393 -18.83 -6.07 -7.18
CA GLY A 393 -17.69 -6.78 -6.59
C GLY A 393 -17.21 -6.24 -5.24
N ASP A 394 -17.90 -5.24 -4.69
CA ASP A 394 -17.54 -4.62 -3.41
C ASP A 394 -18.38 -5.16 -2.24
N ASP A 395 -18.11 -4.68 -1.03
CA ASP A 395 -18.76 -5.14 0.20
C ASP A 395 -20.30 -5.13 0.07
N PRO A 396 -20.96 -6.30 0.18
CA PRO A 396 -22.42 -6.42 0.09
C PRO A 396 -23.17 -5.53 1.09
N GLN A 397 -22.57 -5.24 2.25
CA GLN A 397 -23.18 -4.41 3.30
C GLN A 397 -23.38 -2.96 2.87
N TYR A 398 -22.61 -2.50 1.89
CA TYR A 398 -22.66 -1.14 1.38
C TYR A 398 -23.01 -1.09 -0.10
N ASN A 399 -23.86 -2.02 -0.58
CA ASN A 399 -24.27 -2.03 -1.98
C ASN A 399 -24.82 -0.64 -2.38
N ARG A 400 -24.04 0.05 -3.23
CA ARG A 400 -24.31 1.40 -3.72
C ARG A 400 -24.71 1.38 -5.20
N SER A 401 -25.05 0.22 -5.75
CA SER A 401 -25.44 0.03 -7.16
C SER A 401 -26.41 1.10 -7.65
N ASP A 402 -27.43 1.39 -6.83
CA ASP A 402 -28.50 2.31 -7.19
C ASP A 402 -27.99 3.74 -7.30
N LYS A 403 -27.03 4.13 -6.45
CA LYS A 403 -26.39 5.45 -6.53
C LYS A 403 -25.55 5.59 -7.79
N TYR A 404 -24.81 4.55 -8.18
CA TYR A 404 -24.05 4.58 -9.43
C TYR A 404 -24.97 4.70 -10.64
N GLN A 405 -26.06 3.92 -10.68
CA GLN A 405 -27.05 3.98 -11.75
C GLN A 405 -27.70 5.36 -11.87
N GLN A 406 -27.96 6.04 -10.75
CA GLN A 406 -28.61 7.34 -10.75
C GLN A 406 -27.69 8.51 -11.11
N PHE A 407 -26.44 8.50 -10.66
CA PHE A 407 -25.58 9.68 -10.73
C PHE A 407 -24.33 9.51 -11.60
N PHE A 408 -23.78 8.30 -11.66
CA PHE A 408 -22.46 8.07 -12.24
C PHE A 408 -22.53 7.54 -13.67
N LEU A 409 -23.39 6.55 -13.93
CA LEU A 409 -23.55 5.94 -15.25
C LEU A 409 -24.15 6.90 -16.31
N PRO A 410 -25.13 7.79 -15.99
CA PRO A 410 -25.67 8.71 -16.99
C PRO A 410 -24.63 9.68 -17.56
N ASP A 411 -23.65 10.10 -16.76
CA ASP A 411 -22.58 10.98 -17.22
C ASP A 411 -21.58 10.26 -18.13
N ILE A 412 -21.30 8.98 -17.87
CA ILE A 412 -20.50 8.13 -18.77
C ILE A 412 -21.19 7.93 -20.11
N ILE A 413 -22.51 7.65 -20.09
CA ILE A 413 -23.34 7.52 -21.30
C ILE A 413 -23.30 8.82 -22.12
N LYS A 414 -23.43 9.97 -21.46
CA LYS A 414 -23.38 11.29 -22.12
C LYS A 414 -22.04 11.58 -22.80
N ASN A 415 -20.94 11.09 -22.24
CA ASN A 415 -19.58 11.39 -22.70
C ASN A 415 -18.90 10.24 -23.47
N ASP A 416 -19.62 9.15 -23.76
CA ASP A 416 -19.12 7.98 -24.49
C ASP A 416 -17.84 7.34 -23.89
N GLY A 417 -17.65 7.44 -22.56
CA GLY A 417 -16.44 6.93 -21.90
C GLY A 417 -16.25 7.40 -20.46
N THR A 418 -15.15 6.97 -19.85
CA THR A 418 -14.85 7.20 -18.42
C THR A 418 -13.76 8.23 -18.16
N GLU A 419 -13.01 8.63 -19.21
CA GLU A 419 -11.75 9.35 -19.07
C GLU A 419 -11.90 10.69 -18.35
N HIS A 420 -13.03 11.38 -18.56
CA HIS A 420 -13.33 12.66 -17.89
C HIS A 420 -13.53 12.52 -16.37
N LEU A 421 -13.87 11.32 -15.88
CA LEU A 421 -14.05 11.01 -14.46
C LEU A 421 -12.76 10.55 -13.77
N ARG A 422 -11.73 10.17 -14.54
CA ARG A 422 -10.47 9.63 -14.00
C ARG A 422 -9.70 10.67 -13.20
N ALA A 423 -9.56 11.89 -13.74
CA ALA A 423 -8.86 12.99 -13.08
C ALA A 423 -9.53 13.34 -11.75
N SER A 424 -10.86 13.37 -11.77
CA SER A 424 -11.68 13.57 -10.59
C SER A 424 -11.38 12.50 -9.51
N LEU A 425 -11.18 11.24 -9.89
CA LEU A 425 -10.90 10.13 -8.97
C LEU A 425 -9.43 10.02 -8.54
N ALA A 426 -8.54 10.86 -9.09
CA ALA A 426 -7.10 10.82 -8.83
C ALA A 426 -6.68 11.58 -7.55
N GLU A 427 -7.48 12.55 -7.08
CA GLU A 427 -7.18 13.34 -5.88
C GLU A 427 -7.73 12.67 -4.61
N ASP A 428 -6.83 12.30 -3.68
CA ASP A 428 -7.17 11.78 -2.34
C ASP A 428 -7.61 12.88 -1.35
N GLN A 429 -7.97 14.07 -1.86
CA GLN A 429 -8.33 15.21 -1.02
C GLN A 429 -9.85 15.33 -0.97
N ARG A 430 -10.40 15.14 0.24
CA ARG A 430 -11.79 15.47 0.57
C ARG A 430 -12.02 16.96 0.36
N GLY A 431 -12.34 17.35 -0.87
CA GLY A 431 -12.48 18.74 -1.31
C GLY A 431 -13.49 18.87 -2.44
N LYS A 432 -14.75 19.10 -2.05
CA LYS A 432 -15.89 19.65 -2.82
C LYS A 432 -15.77 19.65 -4.36
N ASN A 433 -16.16 18.54 -4.97
CA ASN A 433 -16.74 18.52 -6.31
C ASN A 433 -18.11 17.83 -6.20
N GLU A 434 -19.16 18.38 -6.80
CA GLU A 434 -20.57 17.92 -6.66
C GLU A 434 -20.75 16.43 -7.00
N ILE A 435 -19.91 15.89 -7.89
CA ILE A 435 -19.92 14.49 -8.33
C ILE A 435 -19.50 13.52 -7.20
N TYR A 436 -18.65 13.96 -6.25
CA TYR A 436 -18.16 13.13 -5.14
C TYR A 436 -19.12 13.03 -3.97
N ASP A 437 -19.93 14.06 -3.76
CA ASP A 437 -20.81 14.15 -2.58
C ASP A 437 -21.97 13.13 -2.67
N ALA A 438 -22.38 12.77 -3.89
CA ALA A 438 -23.40 11.75 -4.14
C ALA A 438 -22.99 10.32 -3.69
N VAL A 439 -21.69 10.01 -3.65
CA VAL A 439 -21.16 8.69 -3.27
C VAL A 439 -20.06 8.81 -2.21
N SER A 440 -20.29 9.63 -1.19
CA SER A 440 -19.35 9.86 -0.08
C SER A 440 -18.79 8.55 0.51
N GLY A 441 -17.46 8.39 0.48
CA GLY A 441 -16.75 7.25 1.07
C GLY A 441 -16.67 5.96 0.24
N ALA A 442 -16.87 5.98 -1.09
CA ALA A 442 -16.69 4.81 -1.97
C ALA A 442 -15.84 5.07 -3.23
N THR A 443 -14.79 5.88 -3.09
CA THR A 443 -13.84 6.20 -4.19
C THR A 443 -13.28 4.94 -4.85
N ASN A 444 -12.89 3.94 -4.06
CA ASN A 444 -12.32 2.71 -4.61
C ASN A 444 -13.36 1.81 -5.28
N SER A 445 -14.58 1.75 -4.76
CA SER A 445 -15.70 1.07 -5.43
C SER A 445 -16.00 1.70 -6.79
N ALA A 446 -16.04 3.04 -6.87
CA ALA A 446 -16.25 3.78 -8.11
C ALA A 446 -15.14 3.49 -9.14
N ARG A 447 -13.87 3.42 -8.70
CA ARG A 447 -12.73 2.98 -9.54
C ARG A 447 -12.98 1.57 -10.10
N GLY A 448 -13.50 0.65 -9.29
CA GLY A 448 -13.85 -0.70 -9.74
C GLY A 448 -14.93 -0.72 -10.84
N VAL A 449 -15.95 0.13 -10.71
CA VAL A 449 -16.99 0.29 -11.75
C VAL A 449 -16.40 0.87 -13.03
N LEU A 450 -15.60 1.94 -12.94
CA LEU A 450 -14.96 2.53 -14.12
C LEU A 450 -14.05 1.54 -14.84
N ASN A 451 -13.21 0.83 -14.08
CA ASN A 451 -12.31 -0.18 -14.64
C ASN A 451 -13.08 -1.28 -15.39
N ALA A 452 -14.27 -1.66 -14.90
CA ALA A 452 -15.10 -2.66 -15.56
C ALA A 452 -15.71 -2.12 -16.87
N ILE A 453 -16.14 -0.86 -16.88
CA ILE A 453 -16.66 -0.18 -18.08
C ILE A 453 -15.54 -0.01 -19.11
N ASP A 454 -14.35 0.37 -18.68
CA ASP A 454 -13.18 0.52 -19.55
C ASP A 454 -12.77 -0.80 -20.18
N ASP A 455 -12.79 -1.89 -19.41
CA ASP A 455 -12.54 -3.23 -19.95
C ASP A 455 -13.57 -3.59 -21.03
N ALA A 456 -14.86 -3.34 -20.80
CA ALA A 456 -15.91 -3.56 -21.80
C ALA A 456 -15.71 -2.72 -23.07
N LEU A 457 -15.42 -1.43 -22.94
CA LEU A 457 -15.18 -0.52 -24.06
C LEU A 457 -13.90 -0.85 -24.82
N ASN A 458 -12.84 -1.28 -24.12
CA ASN A 458 -11.60 -1.73 -24.75
C ASN A 458 -11.81 -3.00 -25.57
N ARG A 459 -12.64 -3.95 -25.09
CA ARG A 459 -13.04 -5.14 -25.86
C ARG A 459 -13.82 -4.77 -27.12
N SER A 460 -14.75 -3.82 -26.99
CA SER A 460 -15.49 -3.28 -28.15
C SER A 460 -14.55 -2.68 -29.19
N ALA A 461 -13.62 -1.83 -28.76
CA ALA A 461 -12.65 -1.19 -29.63
C ALA A 461 -11.67 -2.20 -30.26
N LYS A 462 -11.27 -3.24 -29.50
CA LYS A 462 -10.45 -4.33 -30.01
C LYS A 462 -11.18 -5.09 -31.12
N TYR A 463 -12.42 -5.52 -30.88
CA TYR A 463 -13.24 -6.19 -31.88
C TYR A 463 -13.49 -5.31 -33.12
N LYS A 464 -13.73 -4.02 -32.94
CA LYS A 464 -13.87 -3.07 -34.06
C LYS A 464 -12.65 -3.09 -34.99
N LYS A 465 -11.46 -3.29 -34.40
CA LYS A 465 -10.18 -3.29 -35.11
C LYS A 465 -9.84 -4.64 -35.75
N ASP A 466 -10.08 -5.75 -35.06
CA ASP A 466 -9.62 -7.08 -35.49
C ASP A 466 -10.72 -8.05 -35.93
N ALA A 467 -11.99 -7.74 -35.65
CA ALA A 467 -13.15 -8.58 -35.90
C ALA A 467 -13.08 -10.00 -35.29
N ILE A 468 -12.31 -10.17 -34.20
CA ILE A 468 -12.15 -11.46 -33.50
C ILE A 468 -13.20 -11.60 -32.40
N PRO A 469 -14.15 -12.57 -32.46
CA PRO A 469 -15.22 -12.72 -31.47
C PRO A 469 -14.72 -12.84 -30.02
N GLN A 470 -15.45 -12.19 -29.09
CA GLN A 470 -15.15 -12.18 -27.66
C GLN A 470 -16.07 -13.15 -26.91
N GLU A 471 -15.76 -14.45 -26.91
CA GLU A 471 -16.68 -15.50 -26.42
C GLU A 471 -16.71 -15.66 -24.89
N VAL A 472 -15.61 -15.31 -24.22
CA VAL A 472 -15.44 -15.45 -22.77
C VAL A 472 -15.79 -14.14 -22.08
N ARG A 473 -16.89 -14.15 -21.33
CA ARG A 473 -17.40 -13.01 -20.57
C ARG A 473 -16.54 -12.71 -19.34
N SER A 474 -16.27 -13.73 -18.52
CA SER A 474 -15.49 -13.56 -17.29
C SER A 474 -14.77 -14.83 -16.86
N ILE A 475 -13.67 -14.64 -16.12
CA ILE A 475 -12.88 -15.71 -15.50
C ILE A 475 -12.82 -15.45 -13.99
N THR A 476 -13.10 -16.47 -13.19
CA THR A 476 -13.04 -16.41 -11.73
C THR A 476 -12.39 -17.65 -11.15
N LEU A 477 -11.82 -17.55 -9.95
CA LEU A 477 -11.39 -18.74 -9.22
C LEU A 477 -12.58 -19.38 -8.49
N THR A 478 -12.65 -20.71 -8.50
CA THR A 478 -13.62 -21.43 -7.68
C THR A 478 -13.19 -21.48 -6.21
N GLU A 479 -11.87 -21.51 -5.98
CA GLU A 479 -11.22 -21.54 -4.68
C GLU A 479 -9.88 -20.80 -4.68
N LEU A 480 -9.50 -20.24 -3.52
CA LEU A 480 -8.16 -19.69 -3.34
C LEU A 480 -7.18 -20.84 -3.16
N TRP A 481 -5.95 -20.61 -3.59
CA TRP A 481 -4.86 -21.50 -3.22
C TRP A 481 -4.71 -21.56 -1.70
N ASN A 482 -4.89 -22.75 -1.12
CA ASN A 482 -4.80 -22.99 0.33
C ASN A 482 -3.52 -23.72 0.76
N GLY A 483 -2.66 -24.10 -0.20
CA GLY A 483 -1.41 -24.79 0.06
C GLY A 483 -0.37 -23.87 0.68
N THR A 484 0.39 -24.36 1.67
CA THR A 484 1.61 -23.66 2.05
C THR A 484 2.67 -23.87 0.98
N VAL A 485 3.29 -22.78 0.53
CA VAL A 485 4.34 -22.82 -0.49
C VAL A 485 5.67 -22.40 0.11
N PHE A 486 6.68 -23.24 -0.11
CA PHE A 486 8.03 -23.01 0.38
C PHE A 486 8.99 -22.80 -0.79
N TYR A 487 9.98 -21.92 -0.59
CA TYR A 487 11.02 -21.72 -1.59
C TYR A 487 11.80 -23.01 -1.86
N GLY A 488 12.12 -23.25 -3.13
CA GLY A 488 12.88 -24.41 -3.58
C GLY A 488 12.08 -25.72 -3.66
N GLU A 489 10.81 -25.74 -3.23
CA GLU A 489 9.93 -26.89 -3.34
C GLU A 489 8.98 -26.72 -4.55
N PRO A 490 8.74 -27.77 -5.36
CA PRO A 490 7.84 -27.67 -6.51
C PRO A 490 6.40 -27.45 -6.07
N VAL A 491 5.74 -26.47 -6.70
CA VAL A 491 4.32 -26.18 -6.57
C VAL A 491 3.60 -26.72 -7.80
N ASN A 492 2.55 -27.50 -7.58
CA ASN A 492 1.75 -28.10 -8.64
C ASN A 492 0.32 -27.50 -8.62
N LEU A 493 -0.05 -26.84 -9.71
CA LEU A 493 -1.32 -26.15 -9.91
C LEU A 493 -2.41 -27.03 -10.55
N SER A 494 -2.14 -28.30 -10.88
CA SER A 494 -3.08 -29.21 -11.57
C SER A 494 -4.47 -29.32 -10.92
N LYS A 495 -4.55 -29.17 -9.59
CA LYS A 495 -5.80 -29.22 -8.83
C LYS A 495 -6.59 -27.91 -8.85
N LEU A 496 -5.94 -26.81 -9.21
CA LEU A 496 -6.59 -25.51 -9.27
C LEU A 496 -7.65 -25.51 -10.37
N THR A 497 -8.82 -24.96 -10.05
CA THR A 497 -9.95 -24.88 -10.95
C THR A 497 -10.34 -23.41 -11.12
N VAL A 498 -10.59 -23.00 -12.36
CA VAL A 498 -11.15 -21.69 -12.69
C VAL A 498 -12.55 -21.88 -13.26
N LYS A 499 -13.45 -20.98 -12.93
CA LYS A 499 -14.76 -20.89 -13.57
C LYS A 499 -14.68 -19.94 -14.75
N VAL A 500 -14.97 -20.45 -15.94
CA VAL A 500 -15.08 -19.68 -17.19
C VAL A 500 -16.54 -19.46 -17.49
N LYS A 501 -16.95 -18.20 -17.59
CA LYS A 501 -18.29 -17.80 -17.99
C LYS A 501 -18.26 -17.26 -19.41
N TYR A 502 -19.17 -17.73 -20.24
CA TYR A 502 -19.29 -17.33 -21.64
C TYR A 502 -20.39 -16.27 -21.81
N ILE A 503 -20.34 -15.55 -22.94
CA ILE A 503 -21.31 -14.49 -23.26
C ILE A 503 -22.75 -15.03 -23.44
N ASP A 504 -22.89 -16.31 -23.80
CA ASP A 504 -24.18 -17.02 -23.95
C ASP A 504 -24.79 -17.43 -22.59
N GLY A 505 -24.10 -17.15 -21.48
CA GLY A 505 -24.52 -17.49 -20.11
C GLY A 505 -24.08 -18.87 -19.64
N ARG A 506 -23.44 -19.68 -20.48
CA ARG A 506 -22.87 -20.97 -20.09
C ARG A 506 -21.69 -20.75 -19.14
N GLU A 507 -21.54 -21.65 -18.18
CA GLU A 507 -20.45 -21.63 -17.20
C GLU A 507 -19.79 -23.01 -17.13
N GLU A 508 -18.46 -23.04 -17.07
CA GLU A 508 -17.67 -24.28 -16.99
C GLU A 508 -16.59 -24.14 -15.92
N ASP A 509 -16.44 -25.17 -15.09
CA ASP A 509 -15.31 -25.30 -14.17
C ASP A 509 -14.18 -26.05 -14.89
N VAL A 510 -13.07 -25.36 -15.13
CA VAL A 510 -11.95 -25.80 -15.94
C VAL A 510 -10.73 -26.00 -15.05
N LYS A 511 -10.19 -27.21 -15.02
CA LYS A 511 -8.95 -27.51 -14.28
C LYS A 511 -7.75 -26.90 -14.99
N PHE A 512 -6.70 -26.63 -14.23
CA PHE A 512 -5.48 -26.02 -14.75
C PHE A 512 -4.93 -26.68 -16.03
N PRO A 513 -4.82 -28.01 -16.14
CA PRO A 513 -4.27 -28.65 -17.34
C PRO A 513 -5.13 -28.44 -18.60
N ASP A 514 -6.43 -28.15 -18.42
CA ASP A 514 -7.41 -28.01 -19.50
C ASP A 514 -7.61 -26.54 -19.95
N LEU A 515 -6.96 -25.57 -19.29
CA LEU A 515 -7.12 -24.14 -19.55
C LEU A 515 -6.78 -23.75 -20.99
N ALA A 516 -5.68 -24.29 -21.53
CA ALA A 516 -5.21 -23.98 -22.87
C ALA A 516 -6.23 -24.39 -23.94
N ALA A 517 -6.94 -25.50 -23.74
CA ALA A 517 -8.00 -25.95 -24.64
C ALA A 517 -9.22 -24.99 -24.66
N LYS A 518 -9.33 -24.12 -23.63
CA LYS A 518 -10.35 -23.08 -23.53
C LYS A 518 -9.81 -21.70 -23.92
N GLY A 519 -8.61 -21.62 -24.50
CA GLY A 519 -7.97 -20.35 -24.86
C GLY A 519 -7.54 -19.51 -23.66
N VAL A 520 -7.48 -20.10 -22.46
CA VAL A 520 -7.07 -19.43 -21.23
C VAL A 520 -5.61 -19.76 -20.94
N SER A 521 -4.77 -18.74 -20.85
CA SER A 521 -3.37 -18.84 -20.41
C SER A 521 -3.24 -18.49 -18.93
N CYS A 522 -2.14 -18.92 -18.31
CA CYS A 522 -1.75 -18.54 -16.95
C CYS A 522 -0.33 -17.96 -16.93
N SER A 523 -0.05 -16.98 -16.07
CA SER A 523 1.29 -16.41 -15.88
C SER A 523 2.31 -17.39 -15.29
N LEU A 524 1.85 -18.46 -14.63
CA LEU A 524 2.69 -19.51 -14.07
C LEU A 524 2.46 -20.82 -14.84
N PRO A 525 3.49 -21.67 -15.02
CA PRO A 525 3.29 -23.00 -15.56
C PRO A 525 2.59 -23.91 -14.54
N GLU A 526 2.07 -25.06 -14.98
CA GLU A 526 1.38 -26.02 -14.11
C GLU A 526 2.25 -26.46 -12.92
N VAL A 527 3.56 -26.66 -13.17
CA VAL A 527 4.53 -26.96 -12.12
C VAL A 527 5.66 -25.92 -12.17
N PHE A 528 5.91 -25.26 -11.05
CA PHE A 528 7.01 -24.30 -10.91
C PHE A 528 7.71 -24.43 -9.56
N VAL A 529 8.94 -23.93 -9.48
CA VAL A 529 9.71 -23.87 -8.23
C VAL A 529 9.88 -22.40 -7.85
N PRO A 530 9.27 -21.92 -6.76
CA PRO A 530 9.42 -20.55 -6.31
C PRO A 530 10.82 -20.35 -5.71
N LEU A 531 11.46 -19.25 -6.08
CA LEU A 531 12.76 -18.83 -5.59
C LEU A 531 12.68 -17.42 -4.95
N PRO A 532 13.46 -17.15 -3.89
CA PRO A 532 13.50 -15.82 -3.30
C PRO A 532 14.12 -14.81 -4.26
N GLU A 533 13.77 -13.54 -4.10
CA GLU A 533 14.43 -12.44 -4.80
C GLU A 533 15.80 -12.17 -4.17
N GLY A 534 16.83 -12.05 -4.99
CA GLY A 534 18.21 -11.81 -4.51
C GLY A 534 18.79 -12.92 -3.61
N GLY A 535 18.14 -14.09 -3.54
CA GLY A 535 18.57 -15.17 -2.64
C GLY A 535 18.14 -15.01 -1.17
N ASP A 536 17.30 -14.03 -0.85
CA ASP A 536 16.80 -13.75 0.51
C ASP A 536 15.57 -14.61 0.83
N TYR A 537 15.79 -15.79 1.41
CA TYR A 537 14.74 -16.69 1.86
C TYR A 537 13.95 -16.11 3.04
N GLY A 538 14.50 -15.14 3.78
CA GLY A 538 13.85 -14.53 4.94
C GLY A 538 12.60 -13.71 4.60
N LYS A 539 12.46 -13.26 3.34
CA LYS A 539 11.31 -12.47 2.86
C LYS A 539 10.31 -13.34 2.14
N ALA A 540 9.02 -13.17 2.45
CA ALA A 540 7.94 -13.78 1.67
C ALA A 540 7.81 -13.07 0.31
N ARG A 541 7.42 -13.81 -0.72
CA ARG A 541 7.22 -13.30 -2.08
C ARG A 541 5.89 -13.79 -2.63
N ASN A 542 5.12 -12.88 -3.18
CA ASN A 542 3.91 -13.21 -3.92
C ASN A 542 4.28 -13.51 -5.38
N TYR A 543 3.72 -14.59 -5.90
CA TYR A 543 3.76 -14.98 -7.30
C TYR A 543 2.39 -14.73 -7.90
N ASP A 544 2.33 -13.80 -8.85
CA ASP A 544 1.06 -13.45 -9.50
C ASP A 544 0.55 -14.62 -10.33
N LEU A 545 -0.72 -14.94 -10.12
CA LEU A 545 -1.46 -15.97 -10.81
C LEU A 545 -2.52 -15.28 -11.67
N ILE A 546 -2.14 -15.01 -12.92
CA ILE A 546 -2.92 -14.22 -13.87
C ILE A 546 -3.47 -15.17 -14.93
N PHE A 547 -4.79 -15.34 -14.95
CA PHE A 547 -5.48 -16.07 -16.00
C PHE A 547 -5.96 -15.08 -17.06
N THR A 548 -5.65 -15.35 -18.33
CA THR A 548 -6.02 -14.46 -19.44
C THR A 548 -6.57 -15.25 -20.59
N HIS A 549 -7.74 -14.87 -21.09
CA HIS A 549 -8.24 -15.33 -22.38
C HIS A 549 -7.94 -14.26 -23.43
N GLU A 550 -7.00 -14.52 -24.33
CA GLU A 550 -6.40 -13.50 -25.20
C GLU A 550 -7.42 -12.82 -26.12
N ASN A 551 -8.32 -13.60 -26.74
CA ASN A 551 -9.30 -13.06 -27.69
C ASN A 551 -10.23 -12.11 -26.97
N SER A 552 -10.97 -12.62 -25.98
CA SER A 552 -11.93 -11.86 -25.16
C SER A 552 -11.30 -10.83 -24.21
N THR A 553 -9.98 -10.86 -24.03
CA THR A 553 -9.20 -10.11 -23.02
C THR A 553 -9.64 -10.30 -21.56
N SER A 554 -10.57 -11.21 -21.30
CA SER A 554 -11.02 -11.61 -19.96
C SER A 554 -9.84 -12.03 -19.10
N ARG A 555 -9.72 -11.40 -17.93
CA ARG A 555 -8.58 -11.58 -17.04
C ARG A 555 -9.01 -11.78 -15.60
N HIS A 556 -8.39 -12.75 -14.95
CA HIS A 556 -8.47 -12.94 -13.51
C HIS A 556 -7.08 -12.85 -12.88
N ILE A 557 -6.98 -12.30 -11.68
CA ILE A 557 -5.72 -12.15 -10.95
C ILE A 557 -5.90 -12.69 -9.54
N SER A 558 -4.96 -13.55 -9.14
CA SER A 558 -4.74 -14.03 -7.78
C SER A 558 -3.23 -14.08 -7.50
N TYR A 559 -2.82 -14.62 -6.35
CA TYR A 559 -1.41 -14.83 -6.04
C TYR A 559 -1.17 -16.08 -5.20
N ILE A 560 0.05 -16.58 -5.26
CA ILE A 560 0.57 -17.63 -4.38
C ILE A 560 1.73 -17.03 -3.59
N GLN A 561 1.65 -17.07 -2.26
CA GLN A 561 2.73 -16.58 -1.42
C GLN A 561 3.71 -17.70 -1.07
N ALA A 562 4.95 -17.56 -1.51
CA ALA A 562 6.05 -18.42 -1.12
C ALA A 562 6.80 -17.82 0.08
N ARG A 563 7.27 -18.69 0.98
CA ARG A 563 8.03 -18.30 2.17
C ARG A 563 9.17 -19.27 2.47
N ARG A 564 10.06 -18.89 3.39
CA ARG A 564 11.06 -19.82 3.94
C ARG A 564 10.39 -21.04 4.55
N LYS A 565 10.99 -22.21 4.37
CA LYS A 565 10.60 -23.41 5.09
C LYS A 565 10.97 -23.29 6.55
N VAL A 566 10.07 -23.68 7.45
CA VAL A 566 10.33 -23.74 8.88
C VAL A 566 10.24 -25.18 9.34
N GLU A 567 11.35 -25.75 9.79
CA GLU A 567 11.41 -27.09 10.36
C GLU A 567 11.25 -27.02 11.88
N LYS A 568 10.22 -27.70 12.38
CA LYS A 568 9.91 -27.70 13.80
C LYS A 568 10.70 -28.79 14.52
N LYS A 569 11.54 -28.40 15.49
CA LYS A 569 12.20 -29.34 16.39
C LYS A 569 11.18 -29.99 17.31
N LYS A 570 11.07 -31.31 17.20
CA LYS A 570 10.14 -32.12 17.99
C LYS A 570 10.69 -32.35 19.40
N LEU A 571 9.95 -31.87 20.39
CA LEU A 571 10.20 -32.11 21.81
C LEU A 571 9.28 -33.22 22.30
N THR A 572 9.79 -34.10 23.16
CA THR A 572 9.09 -35.33 23.55
C THR A 572 8.90 -35.47 25.04
N LYS A 573 9.76 -34.86 25.86
CA LYS A 573 9.76 -35.09 27.31
C LYS A 573 10.24 -33.88 28.09
N ILE A 574 9.62 -33.64 29.24
CA ILE A 574 10.19 -32.83 30.32
C ILE A 574 10.55 -33.78 31.46
N GLN A 575 11.74 -33.62 32.02
CA GLN A 575 12.24 -34.36 33.17
C GLN A 575 12.41 -33.41 34.36
N LEU A 576 11.93 -33.83 35.53
CA LEU A 576 12.10 -33.12 36.80
C LEU A 576 12.97 -33.98 37.75
N GLY A 577 14.13 -33.45 38.12
CA GLY A 577 15.15 -34.15 38.91
C GLY A 577 16.17 -34.91 38.05
N GLU A 578 17.29 -35.28 38.67
CA GLU A 578 18.44 -35.91 38.00
C GLU A 578 18.64 -37.40 38.39
N ASP A 579 17.87 -37.88 39.36
CA ASP A 579 18.03 -39.22 39.92
C ASP A 579 17.28 -40.30 39.12
N ALA A 580 17.51 -41.57 39.45
CA ALA A 580 16.85 -42.71 38.81
C ALA A 580 15.31 -42.64 38.87
N ASP A 581 14.74 -42.01 39.90
CA ASP A 581 13.30 -41.77 40.04
C ASP A 581 12.90 -40.32 39.67
N ALA A 582 13.53 -39.74 38.64
CA ALA A 582 13.08 -38.48 38.07
C ALA A 582 11.66 -38.61 37.50
N LYS A 583 10.84 -37.57 37.68
CA LYS A 583 9.48 -37.54 37.16
C LYS A 583 9.46 -36.98 35.75
N PHE A 584 8.54 -37.46 34.92
CA PHE A 584 8.48 -37.09 33.52
C PHE A 584 7.10 -36.65 33.05
N ILE A 585 7.11 -35.74 32.08
CA ILE A 585 5.94 -35.32 31.32
C ILE A 585 6.22 -35.64 29.86
N ASN A 586 5.34 -36.42 29.24
CA ASN A 586 5.42 -36.68 27.80
C ASN A 586 4.77 -35.52 27.05
N LEU A 587 5.51 -34.94 26.11
CA LEU A 587 5.09 -33.79 25.33
C LEU A 587 4.35 -34.22 24.05
N ASN A 588 3.30 -33.49 23.73
CA ASN A 588 2.55 -33.55 22.49
C ASN A 588 2.84 -32.30 21.64
N GLU A 589 2.99 -32.48 20.33
CA GLU A 589 3.32 -31.43 19.37
C GLU A 589 2.29 -30.29 19.27
N ASN A 590 1.05 -30.54 19.71
CA ASN A 590 -0.04 -29.56 19.67
C ASN A 590 -0.44 -29.03 21.06
N GLN A 591 0.34 -29.34 22.11
CA GLN A 591 0.02 -28.98 23.49
C GLN A 591 1.22 -28.39 24.22
N PHE A 592 1.04 -27.18 24.77
CA PHE A 592 2.06 -26.49 25.56
C PHE A 592 1.74 -26.42 27.05
N SER A 593 0.54 -26.83 27.47
CA SER A 593 0.06 -26.76 28.85
C SER A 593 -0.27 -28.13 29.41
N TYR A 594 0.23 -28.44 30.61
CA TYR A 594 0.09 -29.74 31.28
C TYR A 594 -0.31 -29.56 32.74
N GLN A 595 -0.72 -30.65 33.38
CA GLN A 595 -0.99 -30.70 34.82
C GLN A 595 -0.25 -31.88 35.43
N MET A 596 0.24 -31.70 36.65
CA MET A 596 0.98 -32.76 37.34
C MET A 596 0.98 -32.56 38.85
N LYS A 597 0.69 -33.65 39.55
CA LYS A 597 0.87 -33.76 41.00
C LYS A 597 2.34 -33.92 41.35
N ILE A 598 2.88 -33.20 42.33
CA ILE A 598 4.29 -33.28 42.75
C ILE A 598 4.44 -33.33 44.27
N GLY A 599 5.51 -33.98 44.76
CA GLY A 599 5.89 -33.98 46.17
C GLY A 599 7.13 -33.11 46.45
N ASP A 600 7.67 -33.21 47.66
CA ASP A 600 8.83 -32.41 48.10
C ASP A 600 10.08 -32.66 47.21
N LYS A 601 10.29 -33.89 46.71
CA LYS A 601 11.43 -34.24 45.86
C LYS A 601 11.41 -33.45 44.55
N GLU A 602 10.29 -33.48 43.82
CA GLU A 602 10.17 -32.76 42.55
C GLU A 602 10.13 -31.24 42.77
N LEU A 603 9.48 -30.77 43.84
CA LEU A 603 9.47 -29.35 44.18
C LEU A 603 10.88 -28.82 44.45
N ASN A 604 11.70 -29.57 45.19
CA ASN A 604 13.10 -29.23 45.43
C ASN A 604 13.93 -29.30 44.13
N ALA A 605 13.66 -30.24 43.24
CA ALA A 605 14.31 -30.27 41.93
C ALA A 605 13.98 -29.01 41.11
N ILE A 606 12.71 -28.58 41.08
CA ILE A 606 12.28 -27.35 40.40
C ILE A 606 12.94 -26.12 41.02
N LYS A 607 12.92 -25.98 42.35
CA LYS A 607 13.55 -24.85 43.08
C LYS A 607 15.05 -24.76 42.79
N ASN A 608 15.72 -25.91 42.63
CA ASN A 608 17.13 -26.01 42.26
C ASN A 608 17.38 -26.00 40.74
N LYS A 609 16.38 -25.66 39.92
CA LYS A 609 16.44 -25.59 38.45
C LYS A 609 16.89 -26.90 37.76
N LYS A 610 16.66 -28.04 38.40
CA LYS A 610 16.94 -29.38 37.85
C LYS A 610 15.79 -29.86 36.96
N VAL A 611 15.55 -29.12 35.88
CA VAL A 611 14.50 -29.40 34.90
C VAL A 611 15.11 -29.48 33.51
N LYS A 612 14.87 -30.59 32.81
CA LYS A 612 15.41 -30.84 31.48
C LYS A 612 14.31 -31.03 30.47
N VAL A 613 14.52 -30.54 29.26
CA VAL A 613 13.62 -30.76 28.12
C VAL A 613 14.35 -31.61 27.08
N MET A 614 13.70 -32.63 26.54
CA MET A 614 14.31 -33.59 25.65
C MET A 614 13.67 -33.56 24.26
N ASP A 615 14.51 -33.70 23.23
CA ASP A 615 14.07 -33.88 21.85
C ASP A 615 13.69 -35.34 21.54
N SER A 616 13.31 -35.61 20.29
CA SER A 616 12.96 -36.96 19.83
C SER A 616 14.09 -38.00 19.86
N ASN A 617 15.33 -37.55 19.96
CA ASN A 617 16.52 -38.41 20.03
C ASN A 617 17.01 -38.56 21.49
N ASN A 618 16.18 -38.16 22.47
CA ASN A 618 16.56 -38.09 23.88
C ASN A 618 17.81 -37.25 24.12
N ARG A 619 17.99 -36.16 23.37
CA ARG A 619 19.02 -35.15 23.64
C ARG A 619 18.41 -33.99 24.41
N GLU A 620 19.16 -33.49 25.37
CA GLU A 620 18.77 -32.34 26.17
C GLU A 620 18.76 -31.07 25.32
N VAL A 621 17.71 -30.28 25.48
CA VAL A 621 17.47 -28.99 24.83
C VAL A 621 17.70 -27.89 25.85
N GLU A 622 18.42 -26.86 25.44
CA GLU A 622 18.75 -25.74 26.31
C GLU A 622 17.49 -24.96 26.74
N VAL A 623 17.39 -24.71 28.03
CA VAL A 623 16.28 -24.01 28.67
C VAL A 623 16.80 -22.66 29.14
N LYS A 624 16.13 -21.59 28.72
CA LYS A 624 16.47 -20.21 29.09
C LYS A 624 16.14 -19.93 30.55
N GLU A 625 14.93 -20.31 30.96
CA GLU A 625 14.45 -20.03 32.31
C GLU A 625 13.46 -21.11 32.78
N VAL A 626 13.56 -21.44 34.07
CA VAL A 626 12.61 -22.27 34.78
C VAL A 626 12.20 -21.50 36.03
N LYS A 627 10.90 -21.23 36.17
CA LYS A 627 10.35 -20.53 37.33
C LYS A 627 8.95 -21.02 37.66
N ILE A 628 8.62 -21.01 38.95
CA ILE A 628 7.24 -21.18 39.39
C ILE A 628 6.60 -19.79 39.44
N VAL A 629 5.51 -19.64 38.70
CA VAL A 629 4.64 -18.46 38.73
C VAL A 629 3.32 -18.83 39.36
N THR A 630 2.74 -17.88 40.10
CA THR A 630 1.50 -18.08 40.81
C THR A 630 0.36 -17.42 40.05
N TYR A 631 -0.50 -18.24 39.44
CA TYR A 631 -1.79 -17.82 38.86
C TYR A 631 -2.92 -18.22 39.82
N ASP A 632 -3.89 -19.02 39.36
CA ASP A 632 -4.89 -19.66 40.22
C ASP A 632 -4.35 -20.94 40.89
N LYS A 633 -3.32 -21.53 40.27
CA LYS A 633 -2.51 -22.61 40.81
C LYS A 633 -1.02 -22.30 40.59
N PRO A 634 -0.13 -22.79 41.47
CA PRO A 634 1.29 -22.78 41.21
C PRO A 634 1.58 -23.42 39.85
N THR A 635 2.33 -22.73 39.02
CA THR A 635 2.56 -23.11 37.64
C THR A 635 4.05 -23.07 37.35
N LEU A 636 4.63 -24.19 36.95
CA LEU A 636 5.98 -24.24 36.41
C LEU A 636 5.96 -23.71 34.96
N LEU A 637 6.66 -22.61 34.73
CA LEU A 637 6.95 -22.09 33.40
C LEU A 637 8.38 -22.48 33.00
N ILE A 638 8.50 -23.09 31.83
CA ILE A 638 9.77 -23.51 31.22
C ILE A 638 9.91 -22.76 29.90
N GLU A 639 10.74 -21.71 29.89
CA GLU A 639 11.07 -20.95 28.68
C GLU A 639 12.25 -21.62 27.96
N LEU A 640 12.07 -21.99 26.70
CA LEU A 640 13.15 -22.58 25.91
C LEU A 640 14.15 -21.51 25.49
N GLN A 641 15.42 -21.90 25.36
CA GLN A 641 16.41 -21.03 24.74
C GLN A 641 16.06 -20.87 23.25
N PRO A 642 15.88 -19.64 22.74
CA PRO A 642 15.60 -19.44 21.31
C PRO A 642 16.70 -20.07 20.45
N LEU A 643 16.30 -20.79 19.41
CA LEU A 643 17.24 -21.32 18.43
C LEU A 643 17.94 -20.18 17.68
N PRO A 644 19.15 -20.40 17.14
CA PRO A 644 19.83 -19.43 16.29
C PRO A 644 18.90 -18.92 15.19
N LYS A 645 18.83 -17.60 15.03
CA LYS A 645 18.04 -17.01 13.94
C LYS A 645 18.68 -17.41 12.61
N ALA A 646 17.87 -17.93 11.71
CA ALA A 646 18.30 -18.24 10.36
C ALA A 646 18.62 -16.96 9.58
N GLU A 647 19.77 -16.94 8.94
CA GLU A 647 20.24 -15.85 8.09
C GLU A 647 19.35 -15.71 6.84
N PRO A 648 19.33 -14.54 6.18
CA PRO A 648 18.56 -14.33 4.96
C PRO A 648 18.84 -15.37 3.86
N THR A 649 20.07 -15.87 3.76
CA THR A 649 20.48 -16.86 2.76
C THR A 649 20.08 -18.30 3.11
N ASP A 650 19.65 -18.55 4.35
CA ASP A 650 19.31 -19.89 4.82
C ASP A 650 17.96 -20.34 4.27
N LYS A 651 17.96 -21.49 3.57
CA LYS A 651 16.75 -22.05 2.96
C LYS A 651 15.71 -22.51 3.97
N ILE A 652 16.18 -22.92 5.15
CA ILE A 652 15.38 -23.52 6.21
C ILE A 652 15.67 -22.74 7.49
N ALA A 653 14.61 -22.37 8.20
CA ALA A 653 14.71 -21.91 9.57
C ALA A 653 14.29 -23.05 10.51
N GLU A 654 15.03 -23.24 11.59
CA GLU A 654 14.60 -24.13 12.66
C GLU A 654 13.77 -23.35 13.69
N GLY A 655 12.78 -24.01 14.29
CA GLY A 655 12.01 -23.42 15.39
C GLY A 655 11.41 -24.48 16.30
N PHE A 656 11.00 -24.10 17.50
CA PHE A 656 10.14 -24.96 18.32
C PHE A 656 8.68 -24.76 17.93
N SER A 657 7.82 -25.73 18.26
CA SER A 657 6.36 -25.55 18.15
C SER A 657 5.85 -24.49 19.12
N PHE A 658 6.47 -24.42 20.30
CA PHE A 658 6.16 -23.48 21.37
C PHE A 658 7.46 -22.93 21.95
N ASP A 659 7.47 -21.65 22.32
CA ASP A 659 8.63 -21.01 22.94
C ASP A 659 8.72 -21.30 24.45
N PHE A 660 7.64 -21.80 25.05
CA PHE A 660 7.59 -22.19 26.45
C PHE A 660 6.60 -23.34 26.69
N TYR A 661 6.76 -24.02 27.81
CA TYR A 661 5.80 -24.98 28.36
C TYR A 661 5.30 -24.53 29.73
N ARG A 662 4.02 -24.76 29.97
CA ARG A 662 3.33 -24.47 31.22
C ARG A 662 2.89 -25.78 31.89
N ILE A 663 3.19 -25.94 33.17
CA ILE A 663 2.75 -27.10 33.95
C ILE A 663 2.08 -26.61 35.22
N GLU A 664 0.77 -26.81 35.34
CA GLU A 664 0.05 -26.55 36.59
C GLU A 664 0.42 -27.64 37.60
N LEU A 665 0.87 -27.21 38.77
CA LEU A 665 1.38 -28.09 39.81
C LEU A 665 0.29 -28.30 40.87
N GLU A 666 0.02 -29.56 41.16
CA GLU A 666 -0.74 -29.96 42.35
C GLU A 666 0.25 -30.43 43.41
N ILE A 667 0.50 -29.59 44.42
CA ILE A 667 1.49 -29.88 45.46
C ILE A 667 0.87 -30.83 46.48
N ASP A 668 1.49 -32.00 46.68
CA ASP A 668 1.06 -33.00 47.68
C ASP A 668 1.54 -32.61 49.08
N LYS A 669 1.11 -31.43 49.54
CA LYS A 669 1.47 -30.84 50.83
C LYS A 669 0.34 -30.01 51.38
N GLU A 670 0.10 -30.13 52.68
CA GLU A 670 -0.85 -29.26 53.38
C GLU A 670 -0.27 -27.84 53.53
N PHE A 671 -1.13 -26.85 53.40
CA PHE A 671 -0.77 -25.44 53.56
C PHE A 671 -0.34 -25.12 54.99
N ASP A 672 0.84 -24.52 55.16
CA ASP A 672 1.34 -24.03 56.45
C ASP A 672 1.29 -22.50 56.53
N LEU A 673 0.40 -21.98 57.38
CA LEU A 673 0.25 -20.54 57.58
C LEU A 673 1.52 -19.88 58.16
N ASN A 674 2.30 -20.60 58.98
CA ASN A 674 3.55 -20.04 59.54
C ASN A 674 4.60 -19.78 58.45
N ALA A 675 4.45 -20.48 57.32
CA ALA A 675 5.30 -20.35 56.14
C ALA A 675 4.64 -19.50 55.04
N LEU A 676 3.58 -18.73 55.34
CA LEU A 676 2.87 -17.87 54.39
C LEU A 676 3.85 -17.01 53.60
N ASP A 677 3.80 -17.05 52.28
CA ASP A 677 4.74 -16.35 51.40
C ASP A 677 4.03 -15.31 50.53
N TYR A 678 2.77 -15.58 50.16
CA TYR A 678 1.98 -14.70 49.32
C TYR A 678 0.49 -14.87 49.62
N PHE A 679 -0.28 -13.79 49.53
CA PHE A 679 -1.74 -13.88 49.48
C PHE A 679 -2.34 -12.76 48.62
N ARG A 680 -3.53 -13.00 48.09
CA ARG A 680 -4.28 -12.02 47.28
C ARG A 680 -5.78 -12.13 47.53
N ILE A 681 -6.49 -11.07 47.17
CA ILE A 681 -7.96 -11.08 47.12
C ILE A 681 -8.36 -11.82 45.85
N ILE A 682 -9.21 -12.83 45.98
CA ILE A 682 -9.82 -13.52 44.84
C ILE A 682 -11.29 -13.14 44.66
N ASN A 683 -11.97 -12.78 45.75
CA ASN A 683 -13.30 -12.19 45.73
C ASN A 683 -13.30 -10.97 46.66
N GLU A 684 -13.64 -9.80 46.13
CA GLU A 684 -13.88 -8.61 46.95
C GLU A 684 -15.22 -8.72 47.70
N PRO A 685 -15.49 -7.91 48.74
CA PRO A 685 -16.78 -7.93 49.42
C PRO A 685 -17.95 -7.63 48.48
N ASN A 686 -19.09 -8.24 48.75
CA ASN A 686 -20.35 -8.05 48.04
C ASN A 686 -20.80 -6.58 48.01
N LYS A 687 -20.44 -5.80 49.03
CA LYS A 687 -20.75 -4.37 49.14
C LYS A 687 -19.48 -3.53 49.02
N LYS A 688 -19.39 -2.74 47.95
CA LYS A 688 -18.30 -1.76 47.73
C LYS A 688 -18.73 -0.31 47.81
N ASN A 689 -20.04 -0.04 47.82
CA ASN A 689 -20.61 1.29 47.89
C ASN A 689 -21.37 1.44 49.21
N TYR A 690 -21.06 2.50 49.95
CA TYR A 690 -21.60 2.79 51.26
C TYR A 690 -22.16 4.22 51.31
N SER A 691 -22.97 4.49 52.32
CA SER A 691 -23.41 5.83 52.69
C SER A 691 -22.78 6.27 54.01
N VAL A 692 -22.64 7.58 54.24
CA VAL A 692 -22.29 8.13 55.56
C VAL A 692 -23.28 7.59 56.61
N GLY A 693 -22.75 7.07 57.72
CA GLY A 693 -23.51 6.36 58.76
C GLY A 693 -23.58 4.84 58.59
N GLU A 694 -23.01 4.26 57.53
CA GLU A 694 -22.88 2.80 57.40
C GLU A 694 -21.53 2.31 57.93
N LYS A 695 -21.46 1.03 58.33
CA LYS A 695 -20.23 0.36 58.76
C LYS A 695 -19.66 -0.52 57.64
N LEU A 696 -18.36 -0.80 57.70
CA LEU A 696 -17.71 -1.73 56.80
C LEU A 696 -18.39 -3.11 56.87
N ASN A 697 -18.73 -3.67 55.70
CA ASN A 697 -19.23 -5.04 55.57
C ASN A 697 -18.32 -5.80 54.59
N LEU A 698 -17.60 -6.80 55.10
CA LEU A 698 -16.66 -7.61 54.33
C LEU A 698 -17.27 -8.92 53.80
N GLU A 699 -18.58 -9.10 53.90
CA GLU A 699 -19.27 -10.31 53.43
C GLU A 699 -19.00 -10.53 51.95
N GLY A 700 -18.60 -11.77 51.60
CA GLY A 700 -18.16 -12.14 50.25
C GLY A 700 -16.65 -12.02 50.01
N LEU A 701 -15.89 -11.40 50.92
CA LEU A 701 -14.43 -11.32 50.81
C LEU A 701 -13.79 -12.71 50.97
N GLU A 702 -12.96 -13.07 50.00
CA GLU A 702 -12.13 -14.28 50.04
C GLU A 702 -10.69 -13.97 49.66
N LEU A 703 -9.78 -14.55 50.43
CA LEU A 703 -8.34 -14.49 50.20
C LEU A 703 -7.83 -15.85 49.76
N TRP A 704 -6.94 -15.82 48.77
CA TRP A 704 -6.14 -16.97 48.36
C TRP A 704 -4.74 -16.83 48.95
N LEU A 705 -4.30 -17.84 49.69
CA LEU A 705 -3.05 -17.85 50.45
C LEU A 705 -2.13 -18.92 49.89
N GLN A 706 -0.84 -18.63 49.85
CA GLN A 706 0.21 -19.53 49.41
C GLN A 706 1.39 -19.49 50.38
N ASP A 707 1.90 -20.65 50.75
CA ASP A 707 3.12 -20.77 51.55
C ASP A 707 4.39 -20.82 50.69
N SER A 708 5.55 -20.81 51.34
CA SER A 708 6.87 -20.88 50.68
C SER A 708 7.16 -22.21 49.96
N ASN A 709 6.29 -23.22 50.11
CA ASN A 709 6.29 -24.48 49.37
C ASN A 709 5.26 -24.50 48.25
N TYR A 710 4.62 -23.37 47.97
CA TYR A 710 3.56 -23.24 46.97
C TYR A 710 2.31 -24.06 47.28
N ALA A 711 2.17 -24.64 48.48
CA ALA A 711 0.88 -25.14 48.91
C ALA A 711 -0.04 -23.94 49.14
N TYR A 712 -1.33 -24.10 48.85
CA TYR A 712 -2.26 -22.99 48.85
C TYR A 712 -3.61 -23.37 49.46
N THR A 713 -4.33 -22.35 49.92
CA THR A 713 -5.69 -22.48 50.45
C THR A 713 -6.47 -21.20 50.25
N THR A 714 -7.78 -21.26 50.46
CA THR A 714 -8.67 -20.09 50.45
C THR A 714 -9.27 -19.90 51.84
N ILE A 715 -9.35 -18.65 52.30
CA ILE A 715 -10.08 -18.29 53.53
C ILE A 715 -11.10 -17.19 53.23
N GLY A 716 -12.27 -17.27 53.87
CA GLY A 716 -13.28 -16.22 53.82
C GLY A 716 -13.10 -15.19 54.95
N GLN A 717 -13.87 -14.09 54.89
CA GLN A 717 -13.84 -13.01 55.90
C GLN A 717 -13.89 -13.51 57.36
N GLN A 718 -14.67 -14.54 57.66
CA GLN A 718 -14.90 -15.07 59.00
C GLN A 718 -13.63 -15.64 59.64
N ASN A 719 -12.62 -15.98 58.82
CA ASN A 719 -11.39 -16.60 59.29
C ASN A 719 -10.24 -15.60 59.47
N LEU A 720 -10.38 -14.35 59.00
CA LEU A 720 -9.32 -13.34 59.02
C LEU A 720 -8.77 -13.12 60.43
N GLU A 721 -9.64 -12.86 61.41
CA GLU A 721 -9.23 -12.60 62.79
C GLU A 721 -8.59 -13.84 63.44
N SER A 722 -9.22 -15.01 63.29
CA SER A 722 -8.71 -16.29 63.81
C SER A 722 -7.35 -16.70 63.23
N LYS A 723 -7.03 -16.19 62.04
CA LYS A 723 -5.76 -16.42 61.31
C LYS A 723 -4.81 -15.23 61.41
N ASN A 724 -5.08 -14.31 62.36
CA ASN A 724 -4.27 -13.14 62.70
C ASN A 724 -4.10 -12.09 61.58
N PHE A 725 -4.93 -12.10 60.53
CA PHE A 725 -4.93 -11.03 59.54
C PHE A 725 -5.48 -9.73 60.15
N LYS A 726 -4.90 -8.60 59.76
CA LYS A 726 -5.33 -7.26 60.19
C LYS A 726 -5.91 -6.50 59.02
N ILE A 727 -6.97 -5.77 59.30
CA ILE A 727 -7.60 -4.85 58.34
C ILE A 727 -7.23 -3.45 58.79
N SER A 728 -6.96 -2.56 57.85
CA SER A 728 -6.78 -1.14 58.08
C SER A 728 -7.53 -0.34 57.04
N LEU A 729 -8.10 0.78 57.45
CA LEU A 729 -8.89 1.67 56.61
C LEU A 729 -8.18 3.00 56.49
N LYS A 730 -7.94 3.48 55.26
CA LYS A 730 -7.34 4.79 55.02
C LYS A 730 -8.17 5.61 54.04
N LYS A 731 -8.43 6.87 54.40
CA LYS A 731 -8.97 7.91 53.52
C LYS A 731 -7.90 8.98 53.33
N GLY A 732 -7.21 8.95 52.18
CA GLY A 732 -5.96 9.70 52.03
C GLY A 732 -4.93 9.24 53.07
N GLU A 733 -4.39 10.18 53.86
CA GLU A 733 -3.44 9.88 54.95
C GLU A 733 -4.13 9.57 56.29
N LYS A 734 -5.45 9.77 56.42
CA LYS A 734 -6.21 9.58 57.66
C LYS A 734 -6.57 8.10 57.86
N GLU A 735 -6.17 7.53 59.00
CA GLU A 735 -6.59 6.19 59.44
C GLU A 735 -7.99 6.22 60.05
N LEU A 736 -8.81 5.22 59.72
CA LEU A 736 -10.17 5.06 60.20
C LEU A 736 -10.31 3.77 61.04
N LYS A 737 -11.22 3.77 62.01
CA LYS A 737 -11.50 2.59 62.83
C LYS A 737 -12.49 1.67 62.11
N ILE A 738 -12.24 0.37 62.18
CA ILE A 738 -12.99 -0.67 61.43
C ILE A 738 -14.45 -0.79 61.92
N ASP A 739 -14.68 -0.67 63.23
CA ASP A 739 -15.99 -0.91 63.85
C ASP A 739 -16.89 0.35 63.93
N GLN A 740 -16.42 1.47 63.39
CA GLN A 740 -17.12 2.75 63.39
C GLN A 740 -17.88 2.97 62.09
N GLU A 741 -18.95 3.77 62.17
CA GLU A 741 -19.68 4.24 60.99
C GLU A 741 -18.82 5.24 60.20
N PHE A 742 -18.95 5.25 58.88
CA PHE A 742 -18.27 6.23 58.05
C PHE A 742 -18.85 7.63 58.29
N GLU A 743 -18.02 8.54 58.80
CA GLU A 743 -18.43 9.91 59.17
C GLU A 743 -18.50 10.88 57.97
N GLU A 744 -17.76 10.58 56.90
CA GLU A 744 -17.60 11.48 55.76
C GLU A 744 -17.56 10.71 54.43
N ALA A 745 -18.07 11.33 53.36
CA ALA A 745 -18.00 10.79 52.01
C ALA A 745 -16.57 10.78 51.44
N GLY A 746 -16.28 9.82 50.57
CA GLY A 746 -15.05 9.69 49.79
C GLY A 746 -14.61 8.25 49.62
N SER A 747 -13.57 8.06 48.81
CA SER A 747 -12.93 6.76 48.59
C SER A 747 -12.09 6.35 49.80
N ILE A 748 -12.28 5.11 50.26
CA ILE A 748 -11.54 4.52 51.37
C ILE A 748 -10.81 3.29 50.85
N LYS A 749 -9.50 3.24 51.08
CA LYS A 749 -8.68 2.06 50.82
C LYS A 749 -8.76 1.11 52.02
N VAL A 750 -9.23 -0.10 51.76
CA VAL A 750 -9.22 -1.21 52.72
C VAL A 750 -7.97 -2.04 52.46
N THR A 751 -7.06 -2.11 53.42
CA THR A 751 -5.82 -2.88 53.31
C THR A 751 -5.85 -4.03 54.29
N ILE A 752 -5.57 -5.23 53.80
CA ILE A 752 -5.43 -6.45 54.58
C ILE A 752 -3.93 -6.76 54.68
N SER A 753 -3.44 -7.01 55.90
CA SER A 753 -2.04 -7.31 56.18
C SER A 753 -1.90 -8.53 57.08
N TYR A 754 -0.74 -9.17 57.02
CA TYR A 754 -0.37 -10.26 57.91
C TYR A 754 0.74 -9.80 58.87
N PRO A 755 0.50 -9.66 60.19
CA PRO A 755 1.43 -9.02 61.13
C PRO A 755 2.82 -9.66 61.21
N GLU A 756 2.91 -10.97 61.02
CA GLU A 756 4.19 -11.71 61.08
C GLU A 756 5.06 -11.47 59.84
N LYS A 757 4.44 -11.00 58.74
CA LYS A 757 5.09 -10.58 57.49
C LYS A 757 4.43 -9.30 56.97
N PRO A 758 4.70 -8.15 57.60
CA PRO A 758 3.98 -6.90 57.35
C PRO A 758 4.15 -6.36 55.92
N GLU A 759 5.15 -6.85 55.17
CA GLU A 759 5.34 -6.59 53.75
C GLU A 759 4.25 -7.24 52.88
N LEU A 760 3.60 -8.31 53.35
CA LEU A 760 2.51 -8.98 52.64
C LEU A 760 1.21 -8.24 52.91
N THR A 761 0.77 -7.49 51.90
CA THR A 761 -0.48 -6.74 51.94
C THR A 761 -1.23 -6.85 50.62
N CYS A 762 -2.55 -6.75 50.69
CA CYS A 762 -3.41 -6.53 49.54
C CYS A 762 -4.49 -5.51 49.89
N SER A 763 -5.03 -4.82 48.89
CA SER A 763 -6.01 -3.77 49.13
C SER A 763 -7.05 -3.69 48.03
N PHE A 764 -8.22 -3.22 48.41
CA PHE A 764 -9.28 -2.81 47.49
C PHE A 764 -9.87 -1.48 47.97
N ASP A 765 -10.54 -0.77 47.08
CA ASP A 765 -11.16 0.51 47.39
C ASP A 765 -12.67 0.34 47.52
N ILE A 766 -13.25 1.03 48.49
CA ILE A 766 -14.70 1.21 48.68
C ILE A 766 -15.05 2.68 48.54
N GLU A 767 -16.28 2.97 48.14
CA GLU A 767 -16.77 4.34 47.98
C GLU A 767 -17.84 4.65 49.03
N VAL A 768 -17.64 5.71 49.81
CA VAL A 768 -18.65 6.23 50.74
C VAL A 768 -19.26 7.48 50.14
N THR A 769 -20.56 7.47 49.91
CA THR A 769 -21.30 8.64 49.44
C THR A 769 -21.95 9.36 50.62
N ALA A 770 -22.16 10.67 50.50
CA ALA A 770 -22.97 11.40 51.47
C ALA A 770 -24.32 10.70 51.59
N LYS A 771 -24.82 10.54 52.82
CA LYS A 771 -26.11 9.91 53.10
C LYS A 771 -27.17 10.65 52.26
N LYS A 772 -27.59 10.06 51.14
CA LYS A 772 -28.72 10.58 50.39
C LYS A 772 -29.91 10.43 51.32
N GLU A 773 -30.62 11.53 51.57
CA GLU A 773 -32.00 11.45 52.02
C GLU A 773 -32.72 10.42 51.13
N SER A 774 -33.55 9.62 51.81
CA SER A 774 -34.26 8.47 51.27
C SER A 774 -34.94 8.74 49.93
N MET A 775 -35.21 7.67 49.18
CA MET A 775 -35.93 7.66 47.90
C MET A 775 -37.28 8.41 47.94
N GLU A 776 -37.27 9.73 47.77
CA GLU A 776 -38.47 10.55 47.53
C GLU A 776 -38.51 11.18 46.12
N ASP A 777 -37.39 11.21 45.39
CA ASP A 777 -37.34 11.78 44.03
C ASP A 777 -37.49 10.74 42.92
N SER A 778 -38.64 10.06 42.91
CA SER A 778 -39.10 9.32 41.74
C SER A 778 -40.35 9.96 41.16
N TYR A 779 -40.53 9.87 39.85
CA TYR A 779 -41.77 10.19 39.17
C TYR A 779 -42.29 8.97 38.43
N THR A 780 -43.57 9.02 38.08
CA THR A 780 -44.24 7.92 37.37
C THR A 780 -44.53 8.29 35.92
N ILE A 781 -44.35 7.37 34.97
CA ILE A 781 -44.79 7.55 33.57
C ILE A 781 -46.00 6.66 33.35
N LYS A 782 -47.12 7.27 32.98
CA LYS A 782 -48.38 6.59 32.65
C LYS A 782 -48.61 6.68 31.15
N LEU A 783 -48.64 5.53 30.49
CA LEU A 783 -49.00 5.40 29.08
C LEU A 783 -50.50 5.11 28.98
N GLN A 784 -51.23 5.92 28.21
CA GLN A 784 -52.68 5.81 28.05
C GLN A 784 -53.10 5.64 26.60
N ASN A 785 -54.11 4.80 26.40
CA ASN A 785 -54.89 4.75 25.17
C ASN A 785 -56.28 5.35 25.47
N ASN A 786 -56.56 6.52 24.91
CA ASN A 786 -57.67 7.40 25.31
C ASN A 786 -57.65 7.75 26.81
N SER A 787 -58.36 6.99 27.66
CA SER A 787 -58.47 7.24 29.11
C SER A 787 -58.09 6.02 29.96
N THR A 788 -57.61 4.94 29.34
CA THR A 788 -57.20 3.73 30.04
C THR A 788 -55.67 3.65 30.10
N THR A 789 -55.13 3.56 31.31
CA THR A 789 -53.69 3.33 31.53
C THR A 789 -53.32 1.91 31.10
N VAL A 790 -52.42 1.82 30.12
CA VAL A 790 -51.97 0.55 29.52
C VAL A 790 -50.64 0.09 30.16
N SER A 791 -49.83 1.03 30.65
CA SER A 791 -48.60 0.71 31.38
C SER A 791 -48.15 1.87 32.28
N GLU A 792 -47.52 1.53 33.40
CA GLU A 792 -47.02 2.48 34.40
C GLU A 792 -45.61 2.09 34.86
N PHE A 793 -44.71 3.09 34.92
CA PHE A 793 -43.30 2.86 35.28
C PHE A 793 -42.81 3.94 36.24
N LYS A 794 -42.07 3.56 37.28
CA LYS A 794 -41.38 4.53 38.16
C LYS A 794 -39.95 4.76 37.69
N ARG A 795 -39.53 6.02 37.62
CA ARG A 795 -38.18 6.47 37.24
C ARG A 795 -37.70 7.54 38.22
N LYS A 796 -36.38 7.76 38.29
CA LYS A 796 -35.81 8.83 39.13
C LYS A 796 -36.03 10.19 38.46
N LYS A 797 -36.36 11.23 39.22
CA LYS A 797 -36.53 12.58 38.68
C LYS A 797 -35.26 13.06 38.00
N GLU A 798 -35.44 13.57 36.79
CA GLU A 798 -34.42 14.20 35.95
C GLU A 798 -35.00 15.52 35.40
N GLU A 799 -34.18 16.53 35.12
CA GLU A 799 -34.66 17.80 34.54
C GLU A 799 -35.19 17.65 33.10
N ARG A 800 -34.92 16.49 32.47
CA ARG A 800 -35.35 16.13 31.12
C ARG A 800 -35.73 14.67 31.12
N ILE A 801 -36.84 14.34 30.47
CA ILE A 801 -37.35 12.97 30.43
C ILE A 801 -37.18 12.44 29.01
N TYR A 802 -36.45 11.34 28.90
CA TYR A 802 -36.36 10.55 27.67
C TYR A 802 -37.22 9.30 27.82
N TYR A 803 -38.21 9.14 26.95
CA TYR A 803 -39.08 7.97 26.95
C TYR A 803 -39.06 7.29 25.59
N GLU A 804 -38.70 5.99 25.59
CA GLU A 804 -38.76 5.13 24.42
C GLU A 804 -40.21 4.75 24.13
N ILE A 805 -40.66 5.00 22.90
CA ILE A 805 -42.02 4.65 22.49
C ILE A 805 -42.06 3.14 22.21
N PRO A 806 -42.97 2.37 22.85
CA PRO A 806 -43.08 0.94 22.58
C PRO A 806 -43.35 0.66 21.10
N GLU A 807 -42.82 -0.46 20.60
CA GLU A 807 -42.75 -0.80 19.17
C GLU A 807 -44.10 -0.67 18.44
N ASN A 808 -45.19 -1.09 19.09
CA ASN A 808 -46.55 -1.06 18.56
C ASN A 808 -47.13 0.35 18.39
N TYR A 809 -46.43 1.39 18.86
CA TYR A 809 -46.88 2.78 18.83
C TYR A 809 -45.93 3.75 18.11
N LYS A 810 -44.76 3.30 17.62
CA LYS A 810 -43.76 4.16 16.98
C LYS A 810 -44.30 4.95 15.77
N GLY A 811 -45.22 4.37 15.00
CA GLY A 811 -45.90 5.04 13.87
C GLY A 811 -46.90 6.14 14.26
N MET A 812 -47.22 6.30 15.54
CA MET A 812 -48.22 7.26 16.05
C MET A 812 -47.59 8.42 16.82
N ILE A 813 -46.27 8.58 16.78
CA ILE A 813 -45.52 9.56 17.60
C ILE A 813 -46.02 11.01 17.43
N ASN A 814 -46.44 11.37 16.21
CA ASN A 814 -46.99 12.69 15.92
C ASN A 814 -48.36 12.94 16.57
N ASN A 815 -49.13 11.89 16.87
CA ASN A 815 -50.47 11.95 17.46
C ASN A 815 -50.48 11.80 18.99
N LEU A 816 -49.31 11.87 19.62
CA LEU A 816 -49.14 11.85 21.07
C LEU A 816 -49.52 13.19 21.72
N ASP A 817 -50.36 13.12 22.75
CA ASP A 817 -50.58 14.18 23.73
C ASP A 817 -49.78 13.89 24.99
N VAL A 818 -48.99 14.84 25.48
CA VAL A 818 -48.07 14.62 26.60
C VAL A 818 -48.29 15.72 27.63
N LYS A 819 -48.53 15.31 28.88
CA LYS A 819 -48.78 16.21 30.01
C LYS A 819 -47.93 15.81 31.21
N VAL A 820 -47.52 16.80 31.99
CA VAL A 820 -46.73 16.59 33.22
C VAL A 820 -47.55 17.12 34.39
N PHE A 821 -47.63 16.38 35.48
CA PHE A 821 -48.43 16.73 36.65
C PHE A 821 -47.58 16.78 37.92
N ASN A 822 -47.90 17.70 38.83
CA ASN A 822 -47.29 17.78 40.15
C ASN A 822 -47.98 16.84 41.17
N GLN A 823 -47.48 16.82 42.41
CA GLN A 823 -48.02 15.99 43.49
C GLN A 823 -49.46 16.34 43.89
N ASN A 824 -49.91 17.57 43.59
CA ASN A 824 -51.28 18.03 43.80
C ASN A 824 -52.21 17.71 42.60
N ASN A 825 -51.70 16.98 41.61
CA ASN A 825 -52.41 16.61 40.38
C ASN A 825 -52.74 17.80 39.46
N GLU A 826 -51.97 18.88 39.55
CA GLU A 826 -52.08 20.06 38.70
C GLU A 826 -51.12 19.95 37.51
N GLU A 827 -51.55 20.38 36.32
CA GLU A 827 -50.75 20.29 35.09
C GLU A 827 -49.63 21.35 35.07
N VAL A 828 -48.39 20.88 34.99
CA VAL A 828 -47.18 21.71 34.89
C VAL A 828 -47.17 22.42 33.53
N GLN A 829 -47.18 23.76 33.57
CA GLN A 829 -47.19 24.60 32.37
C GLN A 829 -45.78 24.80 31.78
N GLY A 830 -45.70 25.12 30.49
CA GLY A 830 -44.42 25.45 29.83
C GLY A 830 -43.56 24.25 29.44
N ILE A 831 -44.17 23.07 29.26
CA ILE A 831 -43.47 21.88 28.77
C ILE A 831 -43.11 22.03 27.29
N SER A 832 -41.97 21.45 26.90
CA SER A 832 -41.53 21.30 25.51
C SER A 832 -41.33 19.82 25.20
N VAL A 833 -41.94 19.35 24.12
CA VAL A 833 -41.86 17.94 23.69
C VAL A 833 -41.23 17.88 22.31
N ASP A 834 -40.03 17.30 22.24
CA ASP A 834 -39.32 17.03 21.00
C ASP A 834 -39.61 15.60 20.54
N LYS A 835 -40.12 15.49 19.31
CA LYS A 835 -40.56 14.25 18.63
C LYS A 835 -39.74 13.96 17.36
N SER A 836 -38.62 14.66 17.15
CA SER A 836 -37.80 14.55 15.94
C SER A 836 -37.22 13.15 15.70
N ASN A 837 -37.13 12.32 16.75
CA ASN A 837 -36.68 10.94 16.67
C ASN A 837 -37.86 9.97 16.69
N SER A 838 -37.99 9.13 15.65
CA SER A 838 -39.05 8.12 15.53
C SER A 838 -39.10 7.05 16.64
N MET A 839 -38.06 6.95 17.48
CA MET A 839 -37.95 5.94 18.53
C MET A 839 -38.15 6.50 19.96
N PHE A 840 -37.93 7.80 20.19
CA PHE A 840 -37.97 8.40 21.54
C PHE A 840 -38.65 9.77 21.51
N ILE A 841 -39.34 10.10 22.60
CA ILE A 841 -39.75 11.48 22.87
C ILE A 841 -38.87 12.07 23.97
N LYS A 842 -38.55 13.34 23.83
CA LYS A 842 -37.84 14.12 24.85
C LYS A 842 -38.76 15.21 25.40
N ILE A 843 -38.95 15.21 26.71
CA ILE A 843 -39.80 16.18 27.41
C ILE A 843 -38.89 17.05 28.28
N THR A 844 -39.00 18.37 28.11
CA THR A 844 -38.22 19.37 28.85
C THR A 844 -39.17 20.36 29.51
N PHE A 845 -38.92 20.74 30.75
CA PHE A 845 -39.72 21.72 31.49
C PHE A 845 -38.86 22.42 32.55
N SER A 846 -39.31 23.58 33.02
CA SER A 846 -38.54 24.46 33.91
C SER A 846 -38.74 24.20 35.40
N SER A 847 -39.74 23.41 35.80
CA SER A 847 -40.06 23.13 37.20
C SER A 847 -39.54 21.77 37.65
N GLN A 848 -38.84 21.71 38.79
CA GLN A 848 -38.46 20.43 39.41
C GLN A 848 -39.62 19.79 40.24
N GLU A 849 -40.74 20.49 40.39
CA GLU A 849 -41.93 20.02 41.11
C GLU A 849 -42.88 19.27 40.17
N TYR A 850 -42.60 18.00 39.91
CA TYR A 850 -43.48 17.09 39.17
C TYR A 850 -43.50 15.70 39.81
N ASP A 851 -44.62 14.98 39.64
CA ASP A 851 -44.88 13.67 40.24
C ASP A 851 -45.09 12.58 39.18
N TYR A 852 -45.76 12.90 38.07
CA TYR A 852 -45.91 11.94 36.98
C TYR A 852 -46.10 12.59 35.60
N VAL A 853 -45.76 11.83 34.57
CA VAL A 853 -45.95 12.18 33.16
C VAL A 853 -47.04 11.30 32.57
N MET A 854 -47.98 11.90 31.87
CA MET A 854 -49.04 11.22 31.14
C MET A 854 -48.76 11.33 29.63
N ILE A 855 -48.70 10.18 28.95
CA ILE A 855 -48.52 10.09 27.50
C ILE A 855 -49.74 9.40 26.92
N THR A 856 -50.55 10.12 26.16
CA THR A 856 -51.82 9.65 25.62
C THR A 856 -51.78 9.54 24.11
N PHE A 857 -52.07 8.36 23.58
CA PHE A 857 -52.32 8.18 22.15
C PHE A 857 -53.74 8.62 21.82
N LYS A 858 -53.87 9.68 21.01
CA LYS A 858 -55.16 10.03 20.39
C LYS A 858 -55.29 9.23 19.11
N ARG A 859 -56.40 8.49 18.99
CA ARG A 859 -56.77 7.80 17.74
C ARG A 859 -57.15 8.79 16.66
#